data_AF-A0A9P5WM13-F1
#
_entry.id   AF-A0A9P5WM13-F1
#
_cell.length_a   1.000
_cell.length_b   1.000
_cell.length_c   1.000
_cell.angle_alpha   90.00
_cell.angle_beta   90.00
_cell.angle_gamma   90.00
#
_symmetry.space_group_name_H-M   'P 1'
#
loop_
_entity.id
_entity.type
_entity.pdbx_description
1 polymer ?
#
loop_
_entity_poly.entity_id
_entity_poly.type
_entity_poly.pdbx_seq_one_letter_code
_entity_poly.pdbx_strand_id
1 'polypeptide(L)'
;MSVTAPSTASSATSQKTTRTYVKKPNLDEKNNTIKEIETNMEKIRPRLNAVRDAIASMTGKSDADPRTALRKRLAELRDMQSENKKGKQVKIDQLNALNNSLKKKIADLKAAQDKLPFKTQEAVDAQIAKLEKQVDSGSLKLVEEKRALTEISSLKKAKKTVEAIQAQQVAIDADKAAIASLKETIDDQTAKALSAEYNQIQAQLDEISKAKDEVWKKRNDLFDERTRLQNELDAEYQRKKTVNDEYFAALREYQKFQQEEQARKREEYQAKKQQELEEKRLAIAKEERELAEIPAYTNEIITCDSVYKYLLQFSNDEKRIAEAAASAPADTPSLNIRQVDATANVPKGVMLTKKADKEEEVFFVGKSKKNKGPKEKKVEGNSFKLPLAVLEQLIELKIVVPTSPADLGKTLDALVEKRDYYKANQEKATSENKRKAEERIAKLTLSDVTDAAASETTEAEATAYDLSSNDGIDIKKHHVRNKNRQAPKSEDVYLLLLVKLYRFLARRTDSSFNKVILKRLFMSRVNRPPMSISRIARNLAGKEGKTAVVVGSVTDDIRFLEVPKLSIACLRITKSAKARVLKAGGEVITLDQLALRAPTGANTVLLRGKKNTREAVKHFGMGPGKHAKPYVQSKGRKFEKARGRRASRGFKA
;
A
#
# COMPACT_ATOMS: atom_id res chain seq x y z
N MET A 1 23.42 55.99 42.05
CA MET A 1 24.11 56.59 40.90
C MET A 1 24.06 55.61 39.74
N SER A 2 23.73 56.12 38.55
CA SER A 2 24.01 55.59 37.20
C SER A 2 23.62 54.14 36.85
N VAL A 3 22.45 54.02 36.20
CA VAL A 3 22.17 53.45 34.86
C VAL A 3 23.23 52.51 34.25
N THR A 4 22.83 51.29 33.91
CA THR A 4 23.23 50.63 32.65
C THR A 4 22.22 49.56 32.25
N ALA A 5 21.52 49.80 31.14
CA ALA A 5 20.68 48.83 30.45
C ALA A 5 21.42 48.29 29.22
N PRO A 6 21.23 47.02 28.86
CA PRO A 6 21.18 46.59 27.46
C PRO A 6 19.80 45.97 27.20
N SER A 7 18.99 46.52 26.31
CA SER A 7 19.06 46.37 24.85
C SER A 7 18.04 45.34 24.35
N THR A 8 17.05 45.86 23.64
CA THR A 8 16.32 45.24 22.52
C THR A 8 15.40 44.05 22.81
N ALA A 9 14.16 44.36 23.18
CA ALA A 9 13.01 43.56 22.77
C ALA A 9 12.82 43.73 21.25
N SER A 10 13.29 42.77 20.47
CA SER A 10 12.90 42.65 19.07
C SER A 10 11.46 42.14 19.02
N SER A 11 10.56 42.96 18.50
CA SER A 11 9.19 42.60 18.16
C SER A 11 9.19 41.53 17.06
N ALA A 12 9.13 40.27 17.47
CA ALA A 12 8.86 39.16 16.57
C ALA A 12 7.47 39.37 15.96
N THR A 13 7.47 39.93 14.75
CA THR A 13 6.30 40.13 13.92
C THR A 13 5.68 38.76 13.66
N SER A 14 4.51 38.50 14.24
CA SER A 14 3.69 37.32 13.98
C SER A 14 3.25 37.31 12.52
N GLN A 15 4.12 36.83 11.63
CA GLN A 15 3.72 36.42 10.29
C GLN A 15 2.80 35.20 10.46
N LYS A 16 1.49 35.43 10.37
CA LYS A 16 0.51 34.36 10.21
C LYS A 16 0.81 33.65 8.89
N THR A 17 1.59 32.58 8.96
CA THR A 17 1.78 31.67 7.83
C THR A 17 0.42 31.09 7.48
N THR A 18 -0.06 31.41 6.29
CA THR A 18 -1.30 30.86 5.75
C THR A 18 -1.11 29.35 5.59
N ARG A 19 -1.83 28.60 6.42
CA ARG A 19 -1.78 27.13 6.46
C ARG A 19 -2.22 26.57 5.10
N THR A 20 -1.30 25.97 4.35
CA THR A 20 -1.62 25.24 3.12
C THR A 20 -2.10 23.83 3.47
N TYR A 21 -3.42 23.63 3.46
CA TYR A 21 -4.02 22.31 3.64
C TYR A 21 -3.72 21.41 2.43
N VAL A 22 -3.02 20.30 2.64
CA VAL A 22 -2.75 19.30 1.60
C VAL A 22 -3.88 18.29 1.53
N LYS A 23 -4.58 18.23 0.39
CA LYS A 23 -5.68 17.28 0.16
C LYS A 23 -5.13 15.87 -0.06
N LYS A 24 -5.81 14.85 0.50
CA LYS A 24 -5.47 13.45 0.27
C LYS A 24 -5.63 13.08 -1.22
N PRO A 25 -4.62 12.47 -1.86
CA PRO A 25 -4.73 12.01 -3.24
C PRO A 25 -5.82 10.96 -3.42
N ASN A 26 -6.59 11.05 -4.52
CA ASN A 26 -7.68 10.11 -4.82
C ASN A 26 -7.13 8.83 -5.44
N LEU A 27 -7.35 7.69 -4.77
CA LEU A 27 -6.90 6.38 -5.24
C LEU A 27 -7.76 5.83 -6.39
N ASP A 28 -9.06 6.14 -6.40
CA ASP A 28 -9.99 5.60 -7.39
C ASP A 28 -9.74 6.23 -8.77
N GLU A 29 -9.46 7.53 -8.82
CA GLU A 29 -9.05 8.24 -10.03
C GLU A 29 -7.78 7.63 -10.63
N LYS A 30 -6.74 7.41 -9.81
CA LYS A 30 -5.51 6.72 -10.23
C LYS A 30 -5.81 5.32 -10.80
N ASN A 31 -6.64 4.54 -10.14
CA ASN A 31 -6.92 3.18 -10.57
C ASN A 31 -7.72 3.15 -11.88
N ASN A 32 -8.61 4.12 -12.10
CA ASN A 32 -9.36 4.25 -13.34
C ASN A 32 -8.45 4.66 -14.50
N THR A 33 -7.58 5.65 -14.30
CA THR A 33 -6.62 6.06 -15.35
C THR A 33 -5.62 4.94 -15.68
N ILE A 34 -5.14 4.18 -14.69
CA ILE A 34 -4.29 3.02 -14.96
C ILE A 34 -5.02 1.94 -15.76
N LYS A 35 -6.29 1.67 -15.46
CA LYS A 35 -7.09 0.70 -16.23
C LYS A 35 -7.24 1.15 -17.68
N GLU A 36 -7.55 2.42 -17.93
CA GLU A 36 -7.63 2.97 -19.29
C GLU A 36 -6.32 2.76 -20.05
N ILE A 37 -5.18 3.09 -19.44
CA ILE A 37 -3.86 2.89 -20.02
C ILE A 37 -3.60 1.40 -20.30
N GLU A 38 -3.92 0.50 -19.36
CA GLU A 38 -3.77 -0.94 -19.54
C GLU A 38 -4.62 -1.47 -20.70
N THR A 39 -5.85 -0.99 -20.88
CA THR A 39 -6.68 -1.36 -22.04
C THR A 39 -6.10 -0.88 -23.36
N ASN A 40 -5.45 0.29 -23.41
CA ASN A 40 -4.77 0.79 -24.61
C ASN A 40 -3.54 -0.06 -24.94
N MET A 41 -2.76 -0.41 -23.92
CA MET A 41 -1.60 -1.30 -24.09
C MET A 41 -2.00 -2.69 -24.59
N GLU A 42 -3.11 -3.25 -24.09
CA GLU A 42 -3.66 -4.54 -24.57
C GLU A 42 -4.11 -4.49 -26.04
N LYS A 43 -4.52 -3.33 -26.56
CA LYS A 43 -4.84 -3.15 -27.99
C LYS A 43 -3.59 -3.07 -28.87
N ILE A 44 -2.51 -2.45 -28.38
CA ILE A 44 -1.28 -2.22 -29.15
C ILE A 44 -0.41 -3.50 -29.23
N ARG A 45 -0.26 -4.22 -28.10
CA ARG A 45 0.57 -5.44 -28.00
C ARG A 45 0.33 -6.50 -29.10
N PRO A 46 -0.89 -6.94 -29.40
CA PRO A 46 -1.12 -7.96 -30.42
C PRO A 46 -0.76 -7.46 -31.83
N ARG A 47 -1.02 -6.17 -32.13
CA ARG A 47 -0.64 -5.56 -33.41
C ARG A 47 0.87 -5.53 -33.59
N LEU A 48 1.58 -5.11 -32.53
CA LEU A 48 3.04 -5.06 -32.53
C LEU A 48 3.66 -6.46 -32.70
N ASN A 49 3.09 -7.47 -32.05
CA ASN A 49 3.55 -8.86 -32.22
C ASN A 49 3.28 -9.38 -33.63
N ALA A 50 2.10 -9.12 -34.21
CA ALA A 50 1.80 -9.50 -35.58
C ALA A 50 2.78 -8.88 -36.60
N VAL A 51 3.12 -7.60 -36.43
CA VAL A 51 4.13 -6.93 -37.27
C VAL A 51 5.52 -7.53 -37.07
N ARG A 52 5.91 -7.86 -35.83
CA ARG A 52 7.19 -8.53 -35.54
C ARG A 52 7.29 -9.92 -36.18
N ASP A 53 6.21 -10.69 -36.12
CA ASP A 53 6.13 -12.02 -36.72
C ASP A 53 6.19 -11.93 -38.25
N ALA A 54 5.50 -10.94 -38.84
CA ALA A 54 5.58 -10.64 -40.26
C ALA A 54 7.02 -10.30 -40.69
N ILE A 55 7.71 -9.43 -39.95
CA ILE A 55 9.13 -9.11 -40.21
C ILE A 55 10.01 -10.37 -40.12
N ALA A 56 9.86 -11.18 -39.06
CA ALA A 56 10.65 -12.38 -38.86
C ALA A 56 10.46 -13.40 -40.00
N SER A 57 9.24 -13.54 -40.52
CA SER A 57 8.93 -14.39 -41.66
C SER A 57 9.60 -13.94 -42.97
N MET A 58 9.87 -12.63 -43.13
CA MET A 58 10.48 -12.06 -44.34
C MET A 58 12.02 -12.11 -44.34
N THR A 59 12.65 -12.34 -43.19
CA THR A 59 14.12 -12.30 -43.01
C THR A 59 14.81 -13.67 -43.12
N GLY A 60 14.28 -14.62 -43.90
CA GLY A 60 14.91 -15.92 -44.13
C GLY A 60 16.33 -15.85 -44.71
N LYS A 61 17.12 -16.92 -44.51
CA LYS A 61 18.56 -17.01 -44.86
C LYS A 61 18.85 -16.60 -46.31
N SER A 62 19.91 -15.83 -46.47
CA SER A 62 20.42 -15.26 -47.73
C SER A 62 21.08 -16.33 -48.60
N ASP A 63 20.37 -16.79 -49.65
CA ASP A 63 21.00 -17.43 -50.80
C ASP A 63 21.70 -16.38 -51.69
N ALA A 64 22.75 -16.80 -52.41
CA ALA A 64 23.51 -15.93 -53.31
C ALA A 64 22.59 -15.23 -54.33
N ASP A 65 22.75 -13.91 -54.53
CA ASP A 65 21.84 -13.12 -55.36
C ASP A 65 21.88 -13.56 -56.83
N PRO A 66 20.80 -14.15 -57.39
CA PRO A 66 20.78 -14.65 -58.77
C PRO A 66 21.04 -13.57 -59.83
N ARG A 67 20.90 -12.29 -59.47
CA ARG A 67 21.26 -11.14 -60.34
C ARG A 67 22.75 -11.10 -60.67
N THR A 68 23.62 -11.60 -59.80
CA THR A 68 25.07 -11.52 -60.02
C THR A 68 25.49 -12.35 -61.22
N ALA A 69 25.00 -13.58 -61.32
CA ALA A 69 25.25 -14.46 -62.46
C ALA A 69 24.64 -13.92 -63.76
N LEU A 70 23.39 -13.42 -63.70
CA LEU A 70 22.71 -12.85 -64.87
C LEU A 70 23.39 -11.56 -65.38
N ARG A 71 23.85 -10.68 -64.49
CA ARG A 71 24.63 -9.48 -64.86
C ARG A 71 25.96 -9.84 -65.51
N LYS A 72 26.63 -10.88 -65.00
CA LYS A 72 27.87 -11.39 -65.61
C LYS A 72 27.60 -11.92 -67.02
N ARG A 73 26.55 -12.74 -67.21
CA ARG A 73 26.17 -13.25 -68.53
C ARG A 73 25.75 -12.14 -69.50
N LEU A 74 25.08 -11.10 -69.01
CA LEU A 74 24.71 -9.94 -69.81
C LEU A 74 25.95 -9.13 -70.25
N ALA A 75 26.95 -8.98 -69.38
CA ALA A 75 28.23 -8.38 -69.74
C ALA A 75 28.94 -9.19 -70.85
N GLU A 76 29.03 -10.51 -70.69
CA GLU A 76 29.58 -11.42 -71.71
C GLU A 76 28.84 -11.32 -73.05
N LEU A 77 27.50 -11.28 -73.05
CA LEU A 77 26.69 -11.09 -74.25
C LEU A 77 26.95 -9.73 -74.91
N ARG A 78 27.18 -8.68 -74.12
CA ARG A 78 27.51 -7.35 -74.60
C ARG A 78 28.87 -7.32 -75.30
N ASP A 79 29.85 -8.02 -74.72
CA ASP A 79 31.19 -8.15 -75.30
C ASP A 79 31.13 -8.95 -76.61
N MET A 80 30.41 -10.08 -76.64
CA MET A 80 30.19 -10.87 -77.87
C MET A 80 29.42 -10.09 -78.95
N GLN A 81 28.45 -9.24 -78.59
CA GLN A 81 27.76 -8.35 -79.54
C GLN A 81 28.70 -7.26 -80.09
N SER A 82 29.58 -6.71 -79.24
CA SER A 82 30.60 -5.71 -79.63
C SER A 82 31.62 -6.32 -80.60
N GLU A 83 32.09 -7.54 -80.32
CA GLU A 83 33.00 -8.28 -81.20
C GLU A 83 32.36 -8.63 -82.54
N ASN A 84 31.13 -9.15 -82.54
CA ASN A 84 30.38 -9.43 -83.77
C ASN A 84 30.12 -8.16 -84.60
N LYS A 85 29.85 -7.02 -83.94
CA LYS A 85 29.67 -5.73 -84.63
C LYS A 85 30.98 -5.25 -85.28
N LYS A 86 32.11 -5.37 -84.59
CA LYS A 86 33.44 -5.07 -85.14
C LYS A 86 33.78 -6.00 -86.31
N GLY A 87 33.56 -7.30 -86.17
CA GLY A 87 33.79 -8.28 -87.23
C GLY A 87 32.91 -8.04 -88.47
N LYS A 88 31.63 -7.70 -88.26
CA LYS A 88 30.71 -7.30 -89.34
C LYS A 88 31.15 -6.01 -90.03
N GLN A 89 31.62 -5.02 -89.28
CA GLN A 89 32.13 -3.77 -89.86
C GLN A 89 33.34 -4.01 -90.76
N VAL A 90 34.30 -4.84 -90.33
CA VAL A 90 35.47 -5.22 -91.15
C VAL A 90 35.04 -5.92 -92.44
N LYS A 91 34.09 -6.85 -92.39
CA LYS A 91 33.54 -7.52 -93.58
C LYS A 91 32.83 -6.54 -94.52
N ILE A 92 32.08 -5.57 -93.98
CA ILE A 92 31.42 -4.51 -94.75
C ILE A 92 32.45 -3.60 -95.43
N ASP A 93 33.51 -3.21 -94.71
CA ASP A 93 34.58 -2.37 -95.25
C ASP A 93 35.35 -3.11 -96.36
N GLN A 94 35.64 -4.40 -96.19
CA GLN A 94 36.21 -5.28 -97.22
C GLN A 94 35.30 -5.41 -98.44
N LEU A 95 33.99 -5.58 -98.22
CA LEU A 95 33.00 -5.65 -99.29
C LEU A 95 32.90 -4.32 -100.05
N ASN A 96 32.94 -3.19 -99.36
CA ASN A 96 32.96 -1.86 -99.99
C ASN A 96 34.25 -1.64 -100.80
N ALA A 97 35.41 -2.03 -100.27
CA ALA A 97 36.68 -1.95 -100.96
C ALA A 97 36.70 -2.84 -102.22
N LEU A 98 36.24 -4.09 -102.12
CA LEU A 98 36.13 -5.01 -103.27
C LEU A 98 35.10 -4.53 -104.28
N ASN A 99 33.95 -3.99 -103.87
CA ASN A 99 32.98 -3.41 -104.80
C ASN A 99 33.55 -2.18 -105.53
N ASN A 100 34.31 -1.33 -104.85
CA ASN A 100 34.96 -0.17 -105.46
C ASN A 100 36.09 -0.59 -106.42
N SER A 101 36.89 -1.59 -106.03
CA SER A 101 37.91 -2.23 -106.89
C SER A 101 37.28 -2.85 -108.13
N LEU A 102 36.23 -3.65 -107.96
CA LEU A 102 35.48 -4.29 -109.03
C LEU A 102 34.89 -3.26 -109.99
N LYS A 103 34.26 -2.20 -109.48
CA LYS A 103 33.75 -1.08 -110.31
C LYS A 103 34.85 -0.43 -111.14
N LYS A 104 36.00 -0.17 -110.53
CA LYS A 104 37.16 0.41 -111.22
C LYS A 104 37.72 -0.55 -112.28
N LYS A 105 37.94 -1.83 -111.94
CA LYS A 105 38.42 -2.86 -112.88
C LYS A 105 37.46 -3.08 -114.05
N ILE A 106 36.15 -3.08 -113.81
CA ILE A 106 35.14 -3.18 -114.88
C ILE A 106 35.18 -1.94 -115.78
N ALA A 107 35.29 -0.73 -115.21
CA ALA A 107 35.41 0.50 -115.98
C ALA A 107 36.69 0.53 -116.83
N ASP A 108 37.82 0.14 -116.24
CA ASP A 108 39.13 0.04 -116.91
C ASP A 108 39.12 -1.04 -118.01
N LEU A 109 38.53 -2.20 -117.74
CA LEU A 109 38.36 -3.27 -118.73
C LEU A 109 37.50 -2.82 -119.90
N LYS A 110 36.37 -2.13 -119.64
CA LYS A 110 35.50 -1.59 -120.68
C LYS A 110 36.24 -0.54 -121.52
N ALA A 111 36.96 0.38 -120.88
CA ALA A 111 37.77 1.39 -121.56
C ALA A 111 38.93 0.79 -122.37
N ALA A 112 39.50 -0.34 -121.94
CA ALA A 112 40.54 -1.07 -122.66
C ALA A 112 39.97 -1.88 -123.84
N GLN A 113 38.78 -2.48 -123.67
CA GLN A 113 38.07 -3.18 -124.74
C GLN A 113 37.60 -2.23 -125.86
N ASP A 114 37.15 -1.02 -125.53
CA ASP A 114 36.67 -0.03 -126.51
C ASP A 114 37.79 0.52 -127.41
N LYS A 115 39.06 0.43 -126.99
CA LYS A 115 40.23 0.94 -127.75
C LYS A 115 40.83 -0.05 -128.76
N LEU A 116 40.41 -1.32 -128.73
CA LEU A 116 41.04 -2.37 -129.53
C LEU A 116 40.19 -2.79 -130.73
N PRO A 117 40.80 -2.97 -131.92
CA PRO A 117 40.08 -3.41 -133.12
C PRO A 117 39.62 -4.87 -133.06
N PHE A 118 40.21 -5.71 -132.21
CA PHE A 118 39.86 -7.13 -132.07
C PHE A 118 39.76 -7.53 -130.59
N LYS A 119 38.72 -8.31 -130.25
CA LYS A 119 38.32 -8.59 -128.86
C LYS A 119 38.89 -9.89 -128.27
N THR A 120 39.29 -10.84 -129.11
CA THR A 120 39.81 -12.14 -128.68
C THR A 120 41.22 -12.36 -129.22
N GLN A 121 42.05 -13.07 -128.45
CA GLN A 121 43.44 -13.36 -128.82
C GLN A 121 43.51 -14.19 -130.11
N GLU A 122 42.59 -15.15 -130.26
CA GLU A 122 42.45 -15.99 -131.45
C GLU A 122 42.15 -15.17 -132.71
N ALA A 123 41.35 -14.10 -132.60
CA ALA A 123 41.02 -13.24 -133.73
C ALA A 123 42.21 -12.36 -134.17
N VAL A 124 43.03 -11.87 -133.22
CA VAL A 124 44.25 -11.12 -133.53
C VAL A 124 45.28 -12.02 -134.23
N ASP A 125 45.47 -13.24 -133.72
CA ASP A 125 46.41 -14.21 -134.28
C ASP A 125 46.01 -14.67 -135.68
N ALA A 126 44.71 -14.89 -135.93
CA ALA A 126 44.20 -15.22 -137.25
C ALA A 126 44.45 -14.10 -138.28
N GLN A 127 44.32 -12.83 -137.88
CA GLN A 127 44.55 -11.70 -138.75
C GLN A 127 46.04 -11.43 -139.01
N ILE A 128 46.90 -11.61 -138.00
CA ILE A 128 48.36 -11.60 -138.18
C ILE A 128 48.78 -12.69 -139.18
N ALA A 129 48.31 -13.93 -139.00
CA ALA A 129 48.63 -15.04 -139.90
C ALA A 129 48.15 -14.78 -141.33
N LYS A 130 47.01 -14.09 -141.50
CA LYS A 130 46.49 -13.70 -142.82
C LYS A 130 47.38 -12.64 -143.49
N LEU A 131 47.81 -11.63 -142.74
CA LEU A 131 48.70 -10.57 -143.26
C LEU A 131 50.12 -11.09 -143.52
N GLU A 132 50.66 -11.97 -142.67
CA GLU A 132 51.97 -12.62 -142.88
C GLU A 132 51.95 -13.45 -144.16
N LYS A 133 50.89 -14.25 -144.40
CA LYS A 133 50.71 -14.98 -145.66
C LYS A 133 50.63 -14.07 -146.90
N GLN A 134 50.07 -12.87 -146.77
CA GLN A 134 49.98 -11.90 -147.87
C GLN A 134 51.31 -11.18 -148.15
N VAL A 135 52.15 -11.01 -147.14
CA VAL A 135 53.51 -10.47 -147.31
C VAL A 135 54.43 -11.54 -147.92
N ASP A 136 54.36 -12.78 -147.42
CA ASP A 136 55.18 -13.89 -147.92
C ASP A 136 54.87 -14.27 -149.38
N SER A 137 53.66 -13.99 -149.87
CA SER A 137 53.29 -14.29 -151.27
C SER A 137 53.93 -13.35 -152.31
N GLY A 138 54.65 -12.30 -151.89
CA GLY A 138 55.51 -11.47 -152.75
C GLY A 138 54.80 -10.66 -153.84
N SER A 139 53.46 -10.59 -153.82
CA SER A 139 52.63 -10.00 -154.88
C SER A 139 52.26 -8.53 -154.66
N LEU A 140 52.74 -7.90 -153.58
CA LEU A 140 52.34 -6.56 -153.15
C LEU A 140 53.38 -5.49 -153.52
N LYS A 141 52.93 -4.27 -153.79
CA LYS A 141 53.83 -3.14 -154.02
C LYS A 141 54.54 -2.76 -152.71
N LEU A 142 55.78 -2.27 -152.78
CA LEU A 142 56.60 -1.89 -151.61
C LEU A 142 55.89 -1.01 -150.55
N VAL A 143 54.91 -0.20 -150.97
CA VAL A 143 54.10 0.64 -150.05
C VAL A 143 53.08 -0.20 -149.27
N GLU A 144 52.47 -1.19 -149.91
CA GLU A 144 51.47 -2.09 -149.32
C GLU A 144 52.12 -3.11 -148.39
N GLU A 145 53.30 -3.62 -148.76
CA GLU A 145 54.11 -4.50 -147.91
C GLU A 145 54.56 -3.79 -146.63
N LYS A 146 55.04 -2.54 -146.74
CA LYS A 146 55.33 -1.71 -145.56
C LYS A 146 54.10 -1.46 -144.71
N ARG A 147 52.92 -1.23 -145.31
CA ARG A 147 51.65 -1.08 -144.56
C ARG A 147 51.27 -2.37 -143.84
N ALA A 148 51.29 -3.51 -144.51
CA ALA A 148 50.98 -4.81 -143.91
C ALA A 148 51.95 -5.18 -142.78
N LEU A 149 53.25 -4.91 -142.93
CA LEU A 149 54.24 -5.08 -141.87
C LEU A 149 54.02 -4.13 -140.68
N THR A 150 53.65 -2.87 -140.93
CA THR A 150 53.26 -1.95 -139.84
C THR A 150 51.98 -2.38 -139.14
N GLU A 151 51.05 -3.00 -139.86
CA GLU A 151 49.80 -3.54 -139.32
C GLU A 151 50.03 -4.84 -138.53
N ILE A 152 50.89 -5.74 -139.00
CA ILE A 152 51.34 -6.90 -138.22
C ILE A 152 52.02 -6.45 -136.92
N SER A 153 52.87 -5.43 -136.98
CA SER A 153 53.51 -4.87 -135.78
C SER A 153 52.50 -4.24 -134.82
N SER A 154 51.48 -3.54 -135.34
CA SER A 154 50.41 -2.96 -134.51
C SER A 154 49.51 -4.05 -133.91
N LEU A 155 49.20 -5.11 -134.65
CA LEU A 155 48.43 -6.26 -134.18
C LEU A 155 49.20 -7.11 -133.16
N LYS A 156 50.51 -7.31 -133.32
CA LYS A 156 51.35 -7.97 -132.29
C LYS A 156 51.37 -7.17 -130.98
N LYS A 157 51.36 -5.83 -131.06
CA LYS A 157 51.17 -4.97 -129.87
C LYS A 157 49.75 -5.09 -129.30
N ALA A 158 48.73 -5.16 -130.15
CA ALA A 158 47.34 -5.36 -129.75
C ALA A 158 47.11 -6.73 -129.07
N LYS A 159 47.82 -7.78 -129.49
CA LYS A 159 47.78 -9.12 -128.87
C LYS A 159 48.20 -9.07 -127.40
N LYS A 160 49.32 -8.41 -127.11
CA LYS A 160 49.82 -8.25 -125.74
C LYS A 160 48.83 -7.47 -124.86
N THR A 161 48.09 -6.52 -125.43
CA THR A 161 47.04 -5.81 -124.70
C THR A 161 45.76 -6.64 -124.51
N VAL A 162 45.40 -7.53 -125.44
CA VAL A 162 44.26 -8.46 -125.29
C VAL A 162 44.54 -9.51 -124.22
N GLU A 163 45.77 -10.04 -124.16
CA GLU A 163 46.23 -10.95 -123.10
C GLU A 163 46.12 -10.29 -121.72
N ALA A 164 46.51 -9.01 -121.61
CA ALA A 164 46.35 -8.23 -120.39
C ALA A 164 44.86 -8.02 -120.00
N ILE A 165 43.95 -7.87 -120.97
CA ILE A 165 42.50 -7.76 -120.72
C ILE A 165 41.91 -9.09 -120.25
N GLN A 166 42.33 -10.22 -120.84
CA GLN A 166 41.88 -11.54 -120.40
C GLN A 166 42.31 -11.82 -118.95
N ALA A 167 43.54 -11.44 -118.59
CA ALA A 167 44.01 -11.48 -117.21
C ALA A 167 43.18 -10.58 -116.27
N GLN A 168 42.77 -9.39 -116.73
CA GLN A 168 41.86 -8.50 -115.98
C GLN A 168 40.45 -9.09 -115.80
N GLN A 169 39.92 -9.82 -116.80
CA GLN A 169 38.61 -10.48 -116.71
C GLN A 169 38.60 -11.59 -115.65
N VAL A 170 39.64 -12.44 -115.61
CA VAL A 170 39.79 -13.48 -114.58
C VAL A 170 39.85 -12.85 -113.17
N ALA A 171 40.54 -11.72 -113.03
CA ALA A 171 40.59 -10.98 -111.76
C ALA A 171 39.23 -10.37 -111.35
N ILE A 172 38.40 -9.96 -112.31
CA ILE A 172 37.03 -9.45 -112.05
C ILE A 172 36.10 -10.57 -111.57
N ASP A 173 36.17 -11.74 -112.20
CA ASP A 173 35.30 -12.86 -111.81
C ASP A 173 35.73 -13.47 -110.46
N ALA A 174 37.04 -13.44 -110.15
CA ALA A 174 37.55 -13.73 -108.81
C ALA A 174 37.03 -12.71 -107.75
N ASP A 175 37.05 -11.41 -108.05
CA ASP A 175 36.49 -10.38 -107.15
C ASP A 175 34.97 -10.56 -106.96
N LYS A 176 34.21 -10.92 -107.99
CA LYS A 176 32.76 -11.21 -107.89
C LYS A 176 32.49 -12.42 -106.99
N ALA A 177 33.25 -13.50 -107.14
CA ALA A 177 33.15 -14.68 -106.30
C ALA A 177 33.49 -14.35 -104.84
N ALA A 178 34.53 -13.55 -104.60
CA ALA A 178 34.90 -13.07 -103.27
C ALA A 178 33.77 -12.21 -102.63
N ILE A 179 33.16 -11.30 -103.39
CA ILE A 179 32.02 -10.49 -102.92
C ILE A 179 30.81 -11.35 -102.57
N ALA A 180 30.50 -12.37 -103.38
CA ALA A 180 29.38 -13.29 -103.11
C ALA A 180 29.59 -14.05 -101.80
N SER A 181 30.80 -14.59 -101.58
CA SER A 181 31.15 -15.27 -100.33
C SER A 181 31.10 -14.34 -99.11
N LEU A 182 31.56 -13.09 -99.23
CA LEU A 182 31.50 -12.10 -98.15
C LEU A 182 30.06 -11.74 -97.79
N LYS A 183 29.14 -11.63 -98.76
CA LYS A 183 27.72 -11.35 -98.49
C LYS A 183 27.03 -12.44 -97.69
N GLU A 184 27.32 -13.70 -97.98
CA GLU A 184 26.75 -14.85 -97.26
C GLU A 184 27.22 -14.87 -95.79
N THR A 185 28.49 -14.52 -95.54
CA THR A 185 29.03 -14.44 -94.17
C THR A 185 28.61 -13.20 -93.37
N ILE A 186 27.82 -12.28 -93.94
CA ILE A 186 27.32 -11.06 -93.28
C ILE A 186 25.90 -11.26 -92.72
N ASP A 187 25.14 -12.22 -93.23
CA ASP A 187 23.77 -12.52 -92.79
C ASP A 187 23.77 -13.46 -91.57
N ASP A 188 24.32 -12.94 -90.46
CA ASP A 188 24.56 -13.70 -89.23
C ASP A 188 23.26 -13.98 -88.45
N GLN A 189 22.70 -15.20 -88.61
CA GLN A 189 21.64 -15.74 -87.75
C GLN A 189 22.07 -15.75 -86.25
N THR A 190 23.37 -15.86 -86.01
CA THR A 190 24.03 -15.82 -84.69
C THR A 190 23.83 -14.49 -83.96
N ALA A 191 23.90 -13.35 -84.66
CA ALA A 191 23.72 -12.02 -84.07
C ALA A 191 22.26 -11.78 -83.63
N LYS A 192 21.28 -12.33 -84.37
CA LYS A 192 19.86 -12.27 -84.00
C LYS A 192 19.58 -13.11 -82.75
N ALA A 193 20.15 -14.32 -82.66
CA ALA A 193 20.04 -15.17 -81.47
C ALA A 193 20.66 -14.51 -80.22
N LEU A 194 21.84 -13.90 -80.36
CA LEU A 194 22.54 -13.20 -79.28
C LEU A 194 21.76 -11.97 -78.75
N SER A 195 21.05 -11.27 -79.64
CA SER A 195 20.15 -10.16 -79.27
C SER A 195 18.89 -10.64 -78.55
N ALA A 196 18.33 -11.77 -78.97
CA ALA A 196 17.18 -12.40 -78.31
C ALA A 196 17.54 -12.87 -76.88
N GLU A 197 18.69 -13.55 -76.70
CA GLU A 197 19.19 -13.95 -75.38
C GLU A 197 19.44 -12.73 -74.47
N TYR A 198 20.02 -11.65 -75.01
CA TYR A 198 20.25 -10.41 -74.27
C TYR A 198 18.93 -9.81 -73.75
N ASN A 199 17.92 -9.68 -74.62
CA ASN A 199 16.63 -9.12 -74.26
C ASN A 199 15.89 -10.00 -73.23
N GLN A 200 16.01 -11.32 -73.34
CA GLN A 200 15.43 -12.26 -72.39
C GLN A 200 16.08 -12.15 -70.99
N ILE A 201 17.42 -12.10 -70.93
CA ILE A 201 18.13 -11.96 -69.65
C ILE A 201 17.89 -10.58 -69.03
N GLN A 202 17.81 -9.52 -69.85
CA GLN A 202 17.46 -8.18 -69.39
C GLN A 202 16.04 -8.15 -68.81
N ALA A 203 15.07 -8.75 -69.49
CA ALA A 203 13.70 -8.85 -69.00
C ALA A 203 13.61 -9.61 -67.66
N GLN A 204 14.34 -10.72 -67.53
CA GLN A 204 14.45 -11.48 -66.27
C GLN A 204 15.07 -10.62 -65.15
N LEU A 205 16.12 -9.84 -65.45
CA LEU A 205 16.75 -8.96 -64.47
C LEU A 205 15.79 -7.86 -64.01
N ASP A 206 15.01 -7.28 -64.92
CA ASP A 206 14.03 -6.23 -64.63
C ASP A 206 12.85 -6.77 -63.80
N GLU A 207 12.40 -8.00 -64.07
CA GLU A 207 11.37 -8.69 -63.28
C GLU A 207 11.85 -8.99 -61.85
N ILE A 208 13.06 -9.56 -61.71
CA ILE A 208 13.66 -9.80 -60.40
C ILE A 208 13.88 -8.45 -59.67
N SER A 209 14.24 -7.38 -60.40
CA SER A 209 14.38 -6.01 -59.88
C SER A 209 13.09 -5.50 -59.26
N LYS A 210 12.00 -5.48 -60.02
CA LYS A 210 10.67 -5.10 -59.56
C LYS A 210 10.20 -5.92 -58.35
N ALA A 211 10.38 -7.24 -58.40
CA ALA A 211 9.97 -8.13 -57.31
C ALA A 211 10.70 -7.81 -55.98
N LYS A 212 12.01 -7.54 -56.00
CA LYS A 212 12.70 -7.13 -54.75
C LYS A 212 12.33 -5.73 -54.31
N ASP A 213 12.08 -4.79 -55.24
CA ASP A 213 11.68 -3.43 -54.88
C ASP A 213 10.32 -3.42 -54.16
N GLU A 214 9.38 -4.25 -54.60
CA GLU A 214 8.11 -4.46 -53.90
C GLU A 214 8.29 -5.09 -52.52
N VAL A 215 9.14 -6.12 -52.41
CA VAL A 215 9.47 -6.75 -51.11
C VAL A 215 10.17 -5.76 -50.18
N TRP A 216 11.04 -4.91 -50.71
CA TRP A 216 11.74 -3.87 -49.95
C TRP A 216 10.79 -2.79 -49.44
N LYS A 217 9.83 -2.33 -50.26
CA LYS A 217 8.78 -1.39 -49.84
C LYS A 217 7.92 -1.98 -48.72
N LYS A 218 7.38 -3.18 -48.92
CA LYS A 218 6.60 -3.91 -47.90
C LYS A 218 7.38 -4.10 -46.60
N ARG A 219 8.68 -4.41 -46.72
CA ARG A 219 9.57 -4.53 -45.58
C ARG A 219 9.68 -3.20 -44.82
N ASN A 220 9.97 -2.10 -45.50
CA ASN A 220 10.08 -0.78 -44.86
C ASN A 220 8.79 -0.36 -44.18
N ASP A 221 7.64 -0.54 -44.85
CA ASP A 221 6.33 -0.23 -44.27
C ASP A 221 6.10 -0.99 -42.95
N LEU A 222 6.48 -2.28 -42.89
CA LEU A 222 6.42 -3.07 -41.66
C LEU A 222 7.38 -2.57 -40.57
N PHE A 223 8.59 -2.12 -40.94
CA PHE A 223 9.54 -1.54 -39.98
C PHE A 223 9.07 -0.19 -39.43
N ASP A 224 8.46 0.64 -40.27
CA ASP A 224 7.86 1.92 -39.87
C ASP A 224 6.66 1.70 -38.96
N GLU A 225 5.78 0.74 -39.29
CA GLU A 225 4.64 0.35 -38.46
C GLU A 225 5.10 -0.22 -37.10
N ARG A 226 6.14 -1.07 -37.09
CA ARG A 226 6.74 -1.59 -35.85
C ARG A 226 7.23 -0.46 -34.98
N THR A 227 7.94 0.51 -35.56
CA THR A 227 8.52 1.65 -34.85
C THR A 227 7.42 2.54 -34.29
N ARG A 228 6.35 2.80 -35.07
CA ARG A 228 5.19 3.56 -34.62
C ARG A 228 4.48 2.88 -33.44
N LEU A 229 4.15 1.60 -33.57
CA LEU A 229 3.47 0.83 -32.51
C LEU A 229 4.33 0.68 -31.25
N GLN A 230 5.66 0.56 -31.41
CA GLN A 230 6.59 0.55 -30.28
C GLN A 230 6.59 1.90 -29.55
N ASN A 231 6.65 3.01 -30.28
CA ASN A 231 6.61 4.36 -29.69
C ASN A 231 5.27 4.64 -28.99
N GLU A 232 4.15 4.22 -29.58
CA GLU A 232 2.82 4.31 -28.95
C GLU A 232 2.77 3.51 -27.63
N LEU A 233 3.32 2.29 -27.62
CA LEU A 233 3.40 1.46 -26.43
C LEU A 233 4.29 2.07 -25.35
N ASP A 234 5.45 2.60 -25.73
CA ASP A 234 6.40 3.24 -24.81
C ASP A 234 5.81 4.52 -24.20
N ALA A 235 5.05 5.30 -24.98
CA ALA A 235 4.31 6.46 -24.49
C ALA A 235 3.27 6.07 -23.41
N GLU A 236 2.51 4.99 -23.62
CA GLU A 236 1.55 4.51 -22.61
C GLU A 236 2.25 3.98 -21.34
N TYR A 237 3.42 3.33 -21.47
CA TYR A 237 4.24 2.96 -20.31
C TYR A 237 4.73 4.18 -19.52
N GLN A 238 5.21 5.23 -20.21
CA GLN A 238 5.62 6.47 -19.55
C GLN A 238 4.44 7.15 -18.86
N ARG A 239 3.27 7.19 -19.49
CA ARG A 239 2.05 7.73 -18.89
C ARG A 239 1.63 6.95 -17.63
N LYS A 240 1.74 5.62 -17.64
CA LYS A 240 1.48 4.79 -16.45
C LYS A 240 2.47 5.11 -15.32
N LYS A 241 3.74 5.35 -15.67
CA LYS A 241 4.77 5.72 -14.70
C LYS A 241 4.50 7.10 -14.09
N THR A 242 4.22 8.12 -14.89
CA THR A 242 3.95 9.49 -14.39
C THR A 242 2.75 9.54 -13.46
N VAL A 243 1.62 8.88 -13.81
CA VAL A 243 0.43 8.80 -12.95
C VAL A 243 0.76 8.17 -11.59
N ASN A 244 1.63 7.14 -11.57
CA ASN A 244 2.05 6.53 -10.31
C ASN A 244 2.95 7.47 -9.51
N ASP A 245 3.94 8.08 -10.15
CA ASP A 245 4.90 8.98 -9.51
C ASP A 245 4.21 10.21 -8.91
N GLU A 246 3.29 10.84 -9.64
CA GLU A 246 2.46 11.96 -9.18
C GLU A 246 1.61 11.58 -7.95
N TYR A 247 0.93 10.44 -8.01
CA TYR A 247 0.13 9.95 -6.88
C TYR A 247 0.98 9.70 -5.62
N PHE A 248 2.14 9.04 -5.78
CA PHE A 248 3.02 8.76 -4.64
C PHE A 248 3.74 10.00 -4.12
N ALA A 249 4.07 10.97 -4.99
CA ALA A 249 4.57 12.27 -4.58
C ALA A 249 3.54 13.02 -3.71
N ALA A 250 2.30 13.15 -4.19
CA ALA A 250 1.23 13.80 -3.44
C ALA A 250 0.88 13.03 -2.15
N LEU A 251 1.04 11.70 -2.13
CA LEU A 251 0.83 10.90 -0.93
C LEU A 251 1.92 11.13 0.13
N ARG A 252 3.19 11.26 -0.28
CA ARG A 252 4.29 11.61 0.61
C ARG A 252 4.10 12.98 1.23
N GLU A 253 3.68 13.96 0.45
CA GLU A 253 3.36 15.31 0.94
C GLU A 253 2.22 15.29 1.96
N TYR A 254 1.13 14.57 1.66
CA TYR A 254 0.02 14.40 2.59
C TYR A 254 0.46 13.70 3.89
N GLN A 255 1.31 12.67 3.81
CA GLN A 255 1.83 11.99 4.99
C GLN A 255 2.73 12.88 5.84
N LYS A 256 3.60 13.68 5.21
CA LYS A 256 4.44 14.66 5.90
C LYS A 256 3.60 15.69 6.64
N PHE A 257 2.59 16.24 5.97
CA PHE A 257 1.62 17.15 6.59
C PHE A 257 0.90 16.53 7.80
N GLN A 258 0.47 15.25 7.69
CA GLN A 258 -0.15 14.55 8.83
C GLN A 258 0.82 14.31 10.00
N GLN A 259 2.09 14.00 9.72
CA GLN A 259 3.10 13.81 10.76
C GLN A 259 3.39 15.12 11.50
N GLU A 260 3.51 16.23 10.77
CA GLU A 260 3.70 17.58 11.33
C GLU A 260 2.49 17.99 12.19
N GLU A 261 1.26 17.77 11.72
CA GLU A 261 0.05 18.03 12.52
C GLU A 261 -0.03 17.20 13.81
N GLN A 262 0.38 15.93 13.76
CA GLN A 262 0.39 15.07 14.95
C GLN A 262 1.54 15.41 15.91
N ALA A 263 2.71 15.82 15.41
CA ALA A 263 3.80 16.33 16.23
C ALA A 263 3.34 17.58 16.98
N ARG A 264 2.77 18.56 16.28
CA ARG A 264 2.27 19.79 16.88
C ARG A 264 1.20 19.53 17.94
N LYS A 265 0.23 18.66 17.67
CA LYS A 265 -0.81 18.30 18.67
C LYS A 265 -0.23 17.61 19.90
N ARG A 266 0.84 16.82 19.73
CA ARG A 266 1.53 16.19 20.86
C ARG A 266 2.29 17.23 21.69
N GLU A 267 2.99 18.15 21.03
CA GLU A 267 3.69 19.26 21.69
C GLU A 267 2.71 20.16 22.46
N GLU A 268 1.60 20.56 21.84
CA GLU A 268 0.52 21.34 22.48
C GLU A 268 -0.08 20.59 23.69
N TYR A 269 -0.32 19.28 23.56
CA TYR A 269 -0.85 18.45 24.65
C TYR A 269 0.17 18.27 25.79
N GLN A 270 1.44 18.05 25.45
CA GLN A 270 2.52 17.92 26.43
C GLN A 270 2.70 19.22 27.20
N ALA A 271 2.76 20.37 26.51
CA ALA A 271 2.84 21.69 27.12
C ALA A 271 1.65 21.95 28.05
N LYS A 272 0.41 21.66 27.60
CA LYS A 272 -0.78 21.81 28.44
C LYS A 272 -0.74 20.91 29.67
N LYS A 273 -0.27 19.68 29.53
CA LYS A 273 -0.16 18.73 30.65
C LYS A 273 0.92 19.17 31.64
N GLN A 274 2.04 19.71 31.15
CA GLN A 274 3.09 20.29 31.99
C GLN A 274 2.54 21.48 32.79
N GLN A 275 1.84 22.41 32.13
CA GLN A 275 1.16 23.53 32.80
C GLN A 275 0.15 23.06 33.85
N GLU A 276 -0.70 22.08 33.55
CA GLU A 276 -1.68 21.55 34.51
C GLU A 276 -0.99 20.88 35.73
N LEU A 277 0.14 20.21 35.52
CA LEU A 277 0.92 19.62 36.61
C LEU A 277 1.60 20.71 37.46
N GLU A 278 2.15 21.75 36.84
CA GLU A 278 2.73 22.92 37.52
C GLU A 278 1.68 23.68 38.34
N GLU A 279 0.49 23.90 37.79
CA GLU A 279 -0.63 24.54 38.50
C GLU A 279 -1.08 23.71 39.71
N LYS A 280 -1.21 22.39 39.57
CA LYS A 280 -1.54 21.50 40.68
C LYS A 280 -0.47 21.49 41.76
N ARG A 281 0.81 21.56 41.38
CA ARG A 281 1.93 21.66 42.32
C ARG A 281 1.90 22.97 43.10
N LEU A 282 1.69 24.09 42.41
CA LEU A 282 1.54 25.39 43.04
C LEU A 282 0.32 25.43 43.98
N ALA A 283 -0.78 24.77 43.62
CA ALA A 283 -1.95 24.63 44.47
C ALA A 283 -1.66 23.82 45.75
N ILE A 284 -1.00 22.66 45.64
CA ILE A 284 -0.61 21.83 46.81
C ILE A 284 0.34 22.62 47.73
N ALA A 285 1.34 23.29 47.16
CA ALA A 285 2.27 24.11 47.94
C ALA A 285 1.56 25.29 48.64
N LYS A 286 0.52 25.85 48.00
CA LYS A 286 -0.30 26.91 48.58
C LYS A 286 -1.18 26.39 49.72
N GLU A 287 -1.87 25.27 49.52
CA GLU A 287 -2.69 24.61 50.55
C GLU A 287 -1.85 24.24 51.78
N GLU A 288 -0.63 23.71 51.59
CA GLU A 288 0.25 23.36 52.71
C GLU A 288 0.74 24.59 53.49
N ARG A 289 0.93 25.74 52.81
CA ARG A 289 1.22 27.02 53.47
C ARG A 289 0.02 27.57 54.24
N GLU A 290 -1.17 27.55 53.66
CA GLU A 290 -2.41 28.02 54.29
C GLU A 290 -2.73 27.20 55.55
N LEU A 291 -2.58 25.87 55.49
CA LEU A 291 -2.78 24.99 56.65
C LEU A 291 -1.75 25.24 57.76
N ALA A 292 -0.50 25.56 57.41
CA ALA A 292 0.53 25.88 58.38
C ALA A 292 0.39 27.29 58.98
N GLU A 293 -0.38 28.17 58.34
CA GLU A 293 -0.69 29.51 58.85
C GLU A 293 -1.78 29.51 59.92
N ILE A 294 -2.61 28.47 59.97
CA ILE A 294 -3.61 28.28 61.03
C ILE A 294 -2.89 28.23 62.39
N PRO A 295 -3.25 29.09 63.36
CA PRO A 295 -2.61 29.08 64.68
C PRO A 295 -2.76 27.71 65.35
N ALA A 296 -1.66 27.21 65.91
CA ALA A 296 -1.62 25.93 66.59
C ALA A 296 -2.51 25.92 67.85
N TYR A 297 -3.02 24.75 68.22
CA TYR A 297 -3.88 24.55 69.40
C TYR A 297 -5.22 25.31 69.40
N THR A 298 -5.67 25.82 68.25
CA THR A 298 -6.94 26.57 68.13
C THR A 298 -8.15 25.76 68.55
N ASN A 299 -8.23 24.49 68.13
CA ASN A 299 -9.34 23.60 68.50
C ASN A 299 -9.30 23.22 69.98
N GLU A 300 -8.11 23.03 70.54
CA GLU A 300 -7.86 22.68 71.93
C GLU A 300 -8.21 23.86 72.85
N ILE A 301 -7.94 25.09 72.44
CA ILE A 301 -8.36 26.30 73.16
C ILE A 301 -9.88 26.44 73.11
N ILE A 302 -10.50 26.28 71.93
CA ILE A 302 -11.97 26.35 71.77
C ILE A 302 -12.67 25.27 72.60
N THR A 303 -12.13 24.05 72.61
CA THR A 303 -12.68 22.94 73.42
C THR A 303 -12.51 23.19 74.90
N CYS A 304 -11.35 23.67 75.37
CA CYS A 304 -11.17 24.11 76.77
C CYS A 304 -12.20 25.18 77.16
N ASP A 305 -12.37 26.22 76.34
CA ASP A 305 -13.30 27.33 76.62
C ASP A 305 -14.77 26.90 76.59
N SER A 306 -15.16 26.03 75.66
CA SER A 306 -16.54 25.50 75.55
C SER A 306 -16.89 24.54 76.68
N VAL A 307 -15.98 23.64 77.05
CA VAL A 307 -16.16 22.72 78.18
C VAL A 307 -16.14 23.49 79.50
N TYR A 308 -15.25 24.49 79.65
CA TYR A 308 -15.24 25.38 80.81
C TYR A 308 -16.59 26.11 80.97
N LYS A 309 -17.09 26.73 79.89
CA LYS A 309 -18.40 27.41 79.89
C LYS A 309 -19.55 26.45 80.22
N TYR A 310 -19.51 25.23 79.71
CA TYR A 310 -20.53 24.22 79.99
C TYR A 310 -20.51 23.76 81.45
N LEU A 311 -19.33 23.43 81.98
CA LEU A 311 -19.17 22.98 83.37
C LEU A 311 -19.47 24.09 84.39
N LEU A 312 -19.19 25.34 84.03
CA LEU A 312 -19.50 26.51 84.86
C LEU A 312 -21.00 26.65 85.16
N GLN A 313 -21.88 26.22 84.25
CA GLN A 313 -23.34 26.23 84.45
C GLN A 313 -23.80 25.36 85.62
N PHE A 314 -22.96 24.41 86.06
CA PHE A 314 -23.23 23.50 87.17
C PHE A 314 -22.48 23.88 88.46
N SER A 315 -21.73 24.98 88.46
CA SER A 315 -21.00 25.49 89.63
C SER A 315 -21.83 26.55 90.37
N ASN A 316 -21.75 26.58 91.70
CA ASN A 316 -22.43 27.58 92.55
C ASN A 316 -21.49 28.70 93.02
N ASP A 317 -20.26 28.76 92.47
CA ASP A 317 -19.25 29.74 92.85
C ASP A 317 -19.52 31.10 92.18
N GLU A 318 -20.21 32.00 92.88
CA GLU A 318 -20.59 33.33 92.37
C GLU A 318 -19.41 34.15 91.81
N LYS A 319 -18.20 33.97 92.36
CA LYS A 319 -16.97 34.63 91.88
C LYS A 319 -16.55 34.16 90.48
N ARG A 320 -16.57 32.85 90.21
CA ARG A 320 -16.16 32.27 88.92
C ARG A 320 -17.20 32.57 87.83
N ILE A 321 -18.48 32.64 88.21
CA ILE A 321 -19.58 33.05 87.33
C ILE A 321 -19.44 34.54 86.95
N ALA A 322 -19.11 35.41 87.90
CA ALA A 322 -18.86 36.82 87.66
C ALA A 322 -17.60 37.08 86.80
N GLU A 323 -16.50 36.37 87.06
CA GLU A 323 -15.26 36.46 86.25
C GLU A 323 -15.45 35.92 84.82
N ALA A 324 -16.19 34.83 84.65
CA ALA A 324 -16.52 34.31 83.32
C ALA A 324 -17.45 35.25 82.53
N ALA A 325 -18.40 35.91 83.21
CA ALA A 325 -19.24 36.95 82.61
C ALA A 325 -18.46 38.22 82.25
N ALA A 326 -17.42 38.58 83.01
CA ALA A 326 -16.52 39.69 82.72
C ALA A 326 -15.52 39.39 81.57
N SER A 327 -15.14 38.12 81.39
CA SER A 327 -14.25 37.65 80.32
C SER A 327 -14.95 37.38 78.98
N ALA A 328 -16.28 37.51 78.92
CA ALA A 328 -17.03 37.42 77.68
C ALA A 328 -16.73 38.66 76.81
N PRO A 329 -16.33 38.50 75.53
CA PRO A 329 -16.11 39.64 74.65
C PRO A 329 -17.41 40.44 74.49
N ALA A 330 -17.35 41.74 74.78
CA ALA A 330 -18.48 42.68 74.77
C ALA A 330 -19.05 42.99 73.37
N ASP A 331 -18.55 42.34 72.31
CA ASP A 331 -19.03 42.50 70.94
C ASP A 331 -19.24 41.13 70.28
N THR A 332 -20.39 40.52 70.56
CA THR A 332 -21.04 39.68 69.54
C THR A 332 -22.17 40.52 68.95
N PRO A 333 -22.05 41.07 67.73
CA PRO A 333 -23.24 41.51 67.03
C PRO A 333 -24.16 40.29 66.98
N SER A 334 -25.41 40.46 67.40
CA SER A 334 -26.42 39.42 67.29
C SER A 334 -26.39 38.91 65.85
N LEU A 335 -25.85 37.70 65.66
CA LEU A 335 -25.95 37.02 64.39
C LEU A 335 -27.43 36.71 64.23
N ASN A 336 -28.13 37.62 63.55
CA ASN A 336 -29.39 37.33 62.91
C ASN A 336 -29.16 36.08 62.09
N ILE A 337 -29.54 34.94 62.64
CA ILE A 337 -29.67 33.69 61.92
C ILE A 337 -30.55 34.05 60.72
N ARG A 338 -29.96 34.10 59.53
CA ARG A 338 -30.77 34.12 58.30
C ARG A 338 -31.68 32.91 58.40
N GLN A 339 -32.97 33.15 58.57
CA GLN A 339 -33.99 32.15 58.29
C GLN A 339 -33.67 31.61 56.91
N VAL A 340 -33.44 30.30 56.82
CA VAL A 340 -33.18 29.65 55.55
C VAL A 340 -34.44 29.80 54.72
N ASP A 341 -34.43 30.71 53.75
CA ASP A 341 -35.48 30.86 52.75
C ASP A 341 -35.64 29.52 52.03
N ALA A 342 -36.64 28.74 52.44
CA ALA A 342 -36.94 27.41 51.91
C ALA A 342 -37.51 27.43 50.48
N THR A 343 -37.47 28.58 49.81
CA THR A 343 -38.21 28.83 48.56
C THR A 343 -37.38 29.44 47.44
N ALA A 344 -36.13 29.86 47.68
CA ALA A 344 -35.37 30.64 46.70
C ALA A 344 -34.41 29.85 45.79
N ASN A 345 -34.08 28.59 46.10
CA ASN A 345 -33.03 27.86 45.35
C ASN A 345 -33.38 26.41 44.98
N VAL A 346 -34.63 26.16 44.59
CA VAL A 346 -35.03 24.90 43.95
C VAL A 346 -35.12 25.11 42.43
N PRO A 347 -34.33 24.41 41.60
CA PRO A 347 -34.51 24.43 40.15
C PRO A 347 -35.93 23.98 39.80
N LYS A 348 -36.67 24.78 39.01
CA LYS A 348 -38.04 24.46 38.59
C LYS A 348 -38.08 23.06 37.96
N GLY A 349 -38.70 22.11 38.65
CA GLY A 349 -38.99 20.77 38.11
C GLY A 349 -38.82 19.57 39.04
N VAL A 350 -38.37 19.73 40.29
CA VAL A 350 -38.21 18.59 41.22
C VAL A 350 -38.90 18.87 42.56
N MET A 351 -40.01 18.18 42.81
CA MET A 351 -40.70 18.17 44.11
C MET A 351 -39.99 17.19 45.07
N LEU A 352 -39.59 17.68 46.24
CA LEU A 352 -39.19 16.85 47.39
C LEU A 352 -40.44 16.58 48.23
N THR A 353 -40.80 15.31 48.39
CA THR A 353 -41.95 14.88 49.20
C THR A 353 -41.66 15.04 50.70
N LYS A 354 -42.65 15.52 51.47
CA LYS A 354 -42.58 15.63 52.93
C LYS A 354 -42.40 14.25 53.56
N LYS A 355 -41.70 14.23 54.70
CA LYS A 355 -41.25 13.09 55.53
C LYS A 355 -42.38 12.16 56.06
N ALA A 356 -43.63 12.33 55.62
CA ALA A 356 -44.77 11.53 56.05
C ALA A 356 -45.14 10.39 55.07
N ASP A 357 -44.68 10.42 53.81
CA ASP A 357 -45.10 9.44 52.78
C ASP A 357 -44.00 8.46 52.36
N LYS A 358 -43.09 8.09 53.28
CA LYS A 358 -42.07 7.07 53.02
C LYS A 358 -42.51 5.73 53.60
N GLU A 359 -43.43 5.05 52.92
CA GLU A 359 -43.72 3.63 53.19
C GLU A 359 -42.51 2.79 52.74
N GLU A 360 -41.59 2.55 53.67
CA GLU A 360 -40.61 1.47 53.55
C GLU A 360 -41.25 0.17 54.08
N GLU A 361 -41.31 -0.82 53.19
CA GLU A 361 -41.67 -2.22 53.47
C GLU A 361 -40.75 -2.81 54.55
N VAL A 362 -41.23 -2.85 55.80
CA VAL A 362 -40.56 -3.53 56.91
C VAL A 362 -40.89 -5.03 56.86
N PHE A 363 -40.06 -5.78 56.15
CA PHE A 363 -40.07 -7.24 56.14
C PHE A 363 -39.32 -7.77 57.36
N PHE A 364 -39.98 -7.87 58.53
CA PHE A 364 -39.44 -8.64 59.65
C PHE A 364 -40.54 -9.29 60.49
N VAL A 365 -40.74 -10.60 60.27
CA VAL A 365 -41.55 -11.48 61.12
C VAL A 365 -40.65 -12.06 62.21
N GLY A 366 -40.88 -11.67 63.46
CA GLY A 366 -40.19 -12.21 64.64
C GLY A 366 -41.14 -12.28 65.83
N LYS A 367 -41.45 -13.51 66.26
CA LYS A 367 -42.44 -13.90 67.27
C LYS A 367 -42.28 -13.19 68.62
N SER A 368 -43.42 -12.81 69.18
CA SER A 368 -43.61 -12.37 70.56
C SER A 368 -43.32 -13.50 71.57
N LYS A 369 -42.43 -13.22 72.53
CA LYS A 369 -42.36 -13.97 73.79
C LYS A 369 -42.27 -12.98 74.94
N LYS A 370 -43.34 -12.95 75.72
CA LYS A 370 -43.53 -12.26 77.01
C LYS A 370 -42.30 -12.49 77.89
N ASN A 371 -41.66 -11.42 78.38
CA ASN A 371 -40.90 -11.52 79.62
C ASN A 371 -40.89 -10.22 80.43
N LYS A 372 -41.13 -10.44 81.73
CA LYS A 372 -41.15 -9.54 82.88
C LYS A 372 -40.14 -8.40 82.82
N GLY A 373 -40.59 -7.19 83.16
CA GLY A 373 -39.72 -6.04 83.43
C GLY A 373 -38.74 -6.33 84.58
N PRO A 374 -37.51 -5.77 84.54
CA PRO A 374 -36.59 -5.87 85.65
C PRO A 374 -36.96 -4.84 86.73
N LYS A 375 -37.04 -5.33 87.97
CA LYS A 375 -37.10 -4.51 89.18
C LYS A 375 -35.84 -3.66 89.28
N GLU A 376 -36.01 -2.35 89.37
CA GLU A 376 -34.99 -1.41 89.79
C GLU A 376 -34.52 -1.78 91.20
N LYS A 377 -33.22 -2.05 91.34
CA LYS A 377 -32.51 -1.89 92.61
C LYS A 377 -31.95 -0.47 92.64
N LYS A 378 -32.50 0.36 93.54
CA LYS A 378 -31.86 1.62 93.94
C LYS A 378 -30.46 1.31 94.48
N VAL A 379 -29.44 1.88 93.87
CA VAL A 379 -28.15 2.14 94.51
C VAL A 379 -28.10 3.66 94.69
N GLU A 380 -28.17 4.09 95.94
CA GLU A 380 -27.88 5.47 96.30
C GLU A 380 -26.37 5.70 96.14
N GLY A 381 -26.04 6.55 95.18
CA GLY A 381 -24.69 7.04 94.92
C GLY A 381 -24.81 8.33 94.14
N ASN A 382 -24.35 9.43 94.72
CA ASN A 382 -24.50 10.78 94.19
C ASN A 382 -23.57 10.99 92.97
N SER A 383 -23.91 10.45 91.80
CA SER A 383 -23.06 10.48 90.59
C SER A 383 -23.38 11.68 89.68
N PHE A 384 -22.39 12.51 89.38
CA PHE A 384 -22.51 13.65 88.46
C PHE A 384 -22.68 13.17 87.00
N LYS A 385 -23.76 13.58 86.32
CA LYS A 385 -24.11 13.07 84.97
C LYS A 385 -23.71 14.06 83.88
N LEU A 386 -22.69 13.71 83.09
CA LEU A 386 -22.20 14.49 81.95
C LEU A 386 -22.56 13.83 80.61
N PRO A 387 -22.88 14.60 79.55
CA PRO A 387 -23.04 14.07 78.20
C PRO A 387 -21.75 13.42 77.71
N LEU A 388 -21.87 12.32 76.95
CA LEU A 388 -20.74 11.54 76.44
C LEU A 388 -19.73 12.40 75.65
N ALA A 389 -20.22 13.39 74.89
CA ALA A 389 -19.37 14.29 74.11
C ALA A 389 -18.44 15.16 74.98
N VAL A 390 -18.90 15.63 76.13
CA VAL A 390 -18.09 16.44 77.06
C VAL A 390 -17.09 15.55 77.81
N LEU A 391 -17.48 14.30 78.11
CA LEU A 391 -16.58 13.31 78.66
C LEU A 391 -15.44 12.97 77.70
N GLU A 392 -15.74 12.79 76.42
CA GLU A 392 -14.74 12.52 75.38
C GLU A 392 -13.75 13.68 75.25
N GLN A 393 -14.25 14.93 75.23
CA GLN A 393 -13.41 16.13 75.18
C GLN A 393 -12.50 16.30 76.41
N LEU A 394 -13.01 16.01 77.62
CA LEU A 394 -12.19 16.04 78.84
C LEU A 394 -11.11 14.95 78.84
N ILE A 395 -11.42 13.76 78.35
CA ILE A 395 -10.46 12.66 78.19
C ILE A 395 -9.40 13.00 77.15
N GLU A 396 -9.79 13.59 76.01
CA GLU A 396 -8.88 14.05 74.96
C GLU A 396 -7.93 15.13 75.47
N LEU A 397 -8.45 16.10 76.23
CA LEU A 397 -7.67 17.11 76.93
C LEU A 397 -6.88 16.54 78.11
N LYS A 398 -7.03 15.25 78.45
CA LYS A 398 -6.40 14.54 79.59
C LYS A 398 -6.68 15.18 80.94
N ILE A 399 -7.88 15.72 81.14
CA ILE A 399 -8.35 16.31 82.39
C ILE A 399 -9.21 15.28 83.11
N VAL A 400 -9.07 15.18 84.43
CA VAL A 400 -9.83 14.23 85.24
C VAL A 400 -11.31 14.58 85.15
N VAL A 401 -12.15 13.58 84.87
CA VAL A 401 -13.61 13.77 84.80
C VAL A 401 -14.16 13.98 86.21
N PRO A 402 -15.00 15.01 86.46
CA PRO A 402 -15.59 15.21 87.77
C PRO A 402 -16.68 14.16 88.02
N THR A 403 -16.42 13.24 88.93
CA THR A 403 -17.38 12.20 89.36
C THR A 403 -18.34 12.70 90.45
N SER A 404 -17.97 13.76 91.17
CA SER A 404 -18.76 14.40 92.22
C SER A 404 -18.79 15.93 92.07
N PRO A 405 -19.79 16.64 92.63
CA PRO A 405 -19.85 18.10 92.60
C PRO A 405 -18.66 18.80 93.28
N ALA A 406 -18.01 18.13 94.24
CA ALA A 406 -16.83 18.66 94.93
C ALA A 406 -15.57 18.64 94.06
N ASP A 407 -15.52 17.79 93.04
CA ASP A 407 -14.39 17.68 92.12
C ASP A 407 -14.47 18.69 90.96
N LEU A 408 -15.63 19.33 90.77
CA LEU A 408 -15.88 20.29 89.68
C LEU A 408 -14.90 21.46 89.71
N GLY A 409 -14.63 22.02 90.90
CA GLY A 409 -13.71 23.15 91.06
C GLY A 409 -12.29 22.84 90.58
N LYS A 410 -11.77 21.65 90.91
CA LYS A 410 -10.45 21.17 90.46
C LYS A 410 -10.39 20.96 88.96
N THR A 411 -11.48 20.49 88.35
CA THR A 411 -11.55 20.29 86.89
C THR A 411 -11.63 21.60 86.12
N LEU A 412 -12.30 22.62 86.67
CA LEU A 412 -12.33 23.98 86.11
C LEU A 412 -10.95 24.65 86.16
N ASP A 413 -10.21 24.50 87.26
CA ASP A 413 -8.85 25.06 87.39
C ASP A 413 -7.87 24.37 86.43
N ALA A 414 -7.98 23.05 86.30
CA ALA A 414 -7.18 22.27 85.34
C ALA A 414 -7.50 22.62 83.87
N LEU A 415 -8.74 23.01 83.55
CA LEU A 415 -9.13 23.50 82.22
C LEU A 415 -8.50 24.86 81.92
N VAL A 416 -8.49 25.78 82.89
CA VAL A 416 -7.88 27.11 82.76
C VAL A 416 -6.36 27.00 82.61
N GLU A 417 -5.70 26.19 83.44
CA GLU A 417 -4.26 25.96 83.38
C GLU A 417 -3.83 25.40 82.00
N LYS A 418 -4.60 24.43 81.47
CA LYS A 418 -4.32 23.87 80.14
C LYS A 418 -4.59 24.86 79.02
N ARG A 419 -5.66 25.64 79.10
CA ARG A 419 -5.95 26.70 78.12
C ARG A 419 -4.80 27.71 78.05
N ASP A 420 -4.28 28.13 79.19
CA ASP A 420 -3.22 29.13 79.26
C ASP A 420 -1.88 28.56 78.81
N TYR A 421 -1.61 27.28 79.09
CA TYR A 421 -0.51 26.52 78.50
C TYR A 421 -0.60 26.49 76.96
N TYR A 422 -1.77 26.20 76.39
CA TYR A 422 -1.95 26.18 74.93
C TYR A 422 -1.75 27.55 74.31
N LYS A 423 -2.22 28.63 74.94
CA LYS A 423 -2.02 30.01 74.48
C LYS A 423 -0.54 30.41 74.51
N ALA A 424 0.18 30.10 75.60
CA ALA A 424 1.61 30.42 75.71
C ALA A 424 2.48 29.64 74.71
N ASN A 425 2.08 28.42 74.32
CA ASN A 425 2.83 27.57 73.40
C ASN A 425 2.37 27.68 71.93
N GLN A 426 1.32 28.45 71.64
CA GLN A 426 0.71 28.59 70.32
C GLN A 426 1.69 29.17 69.27
N GLU A 427 2.41 30.24 69.59
CA GLU A 427 3.34 30.88 68.64
C GLU A 427 4.52 29.97 68.28
N LYS A 428 5.08 29.29 69.29
CA LYS A 428 6.19 28.34 69.09
C LYS A 428 5.75 27.16 68.21
N ALA A 429 4.61 26.56 68.49
CA ALA A 429 4.10 25.45 67.69
C ALA A 429 3.71 25.88 66.27
N THR A 430 3.17 27.10 66.09
CA THR A 430 2.80 27.63 64.76
C THR A 430 4.03 27.89 63.90
N SER A 431 5.09 28.49 64.46
CA SER A 431 6.35 28.71 63.74
C SER A 431 7.06 27.41 63.37
N GLU A 432 7.02 26.38 64.23
CA GLU A 432 7.53 25.05 63.90
C GLU A 432 6.72 24.36 62.79
N ASN A 433 5.39 24.52 62.78
CA ASN A 433 4.54 23.97 61.73
C ASN A 433 4.80 24.66 60.38
N LYS A 434 4.95 25.99 60.37
CA LYS A 434 5.37 26.77 59.19
C LYS A 434 6.72 26.29 58.65
N ARG A 435 7.71 26.13 59.52
CA ARG A 435 9.03 25.60 59.13
C ARG A 435 8.94 24.19 58.55
N LYS A 436 8.18 23.28 59.17
CA LYS A 436 7.98 21.91 58.67
C LYS A 436 7.25 21.89 57.33
N ALA A 437 6.29 22.78 57.10
CA ALA A 437 5.60 22.93 55.83
C ALA A 437 6.53 23.45 54.73
N GLU A 438 7.36 24.46 55.03
CA GLU A 438 8.37 24.97 54.09
C GLU A 438 9.44 23.92 53.76
N GLU A 439 9.88 23.13 54.75
CA GLU A 439 10.78 22.01 54.53
C GLU A 439 10.14 20.89 53.68
N ARG A 440 8.84 20.64 53.80
CA ARG A 440 8.11 19.67 52.97
C ARG A 440 7.92 20.17 51.55
N ILE A 441 7.56 21.44 51.37
CA ILE A 441 7.48 22.09 50.06
C ILE A 441 8.85 22.08 49.40
N ALA A 442 9.92 22.42 50.13
CA ALA A 442 11.28 22.37 49.64
C ALA A 442 11.73 20.95 49.28
N LYS A 443 11.32 19.93 50.06
CA LYS A 443 11.58 18.52 49.70
C LYS A 443 10.81 18.08 48.48
N LEU A 444 9.56 18.53 48.31
CA LEU A 444 8.70 18.23 47.17
C LEU A 444 9.20 18.91 45.89
N THR A 445 9.85 20.07 46.01
CA THR A 445 10.56 20.71 44.90
C THR A 445 11.93 20.07 44.63
N LEU A 446 12.70 19.70 45.66
CA LEU A 446 14.02 19.06 45.51
C LEU A 446 13.96 17.62 44.98
N SER A 447 13.02 16.80 45.46
CA SER A 447 12.83 15.42 44.95
C SER A 447 12.53 15.43 43.45
N ASP A 448 11.81 16.46 43.01
CA ASP A 448 11.43 16.63 41.62
C ASP A 448 12.55 17.22 40.76
N VAL A 449 13.47 18.05 41.29
CA VAL A 449 14.71 18.44 40.56
C VAL A 449 15.62 17.23 40.41
N THR A 450 15.70 16.36 41.42
CA THR A 450 16.47 15.11 41.32
C THR A 450 15.83 14.10 40.38
N ASP A 451 14.50 13.99 40.35
CA ASP A 451 13.77 13.12 39.42
C ASP A 451 13.73 13.68 37.99
N ALA A 452 13.67 15.00 37.81
CA ALA A 452 13.79 15.68 36.52
C ALA A 452 15.22 15.59 35.97
N ALA A 453 16.24 15.83 36.79
CA ALA A 453 17.65 15.64 36.42
C ALA A 453 17.99 14.16 36.18
N ALA A 454 17.37 13.22 36.91
CA ALA A 454 17.48 11.79 36.65
C ALA A 454 16.76 11.37 35.36
N SER A 455 15.62 11.99 35.02
CA SER A 455 14.95 11.79 33.73
C SER A 455 15.69 12.42 32.56
N GLU A 456 16.31 13.60 32.75
CA GLU A 456 17.12 14.26 31.73
C GLU A 456 18.47 13.57 31.51
N THR A 457 19.09 13.00 32.55
CA THR A 457 20.32 12.19 32.40
C THR A 457 20.03 10.82 31.80
N THR A 458 18.92 10.16 32.15
CA THR A 458 18.52 8.90 31.49
C THR A 458 17.99 9.11 30.08
N GLU A 459 17.33 10.23 29.77
CA GLU A 459 16.94 10.60 28.41
C GLU A 459 18.14 11.11 27.58
N ALA A 460 19.11 11.81 28.18
CA ALA A 460 20.36 12.21 27.51
C ALA A 460 21.32 11.02 27.29
N GLU A 461 21.40 10.06 28.20
CA GLU A 461 22.16 8.81 28.00
C GLU A 461 21.44 7.86 27.02
N ALA A 462 20.10 7.82 27.03
CA ALA A 462 19.33 7.08 26.03
C ALA A 462 19.38 7.72 24.64
N THR A 463 19.41 9.06 24.54
CA THR A 463 19.56 9.76 23.24
C THR A 463 21.01 9.80 22.75
N ALA A 464 22.01 9.85 23.64
CA ALA A 464 23.42 9.77 23.25
C ALA A 464 23.84 8.38 22.74
N TYR A 465 23.22 7.30 23.25
CA TYR A 465 23.40 5.95 22.70
C TYR A 465 22.55 5.66 21.45
N ASP A 466 21.47 6.41 21.19
CA ASP A 466 20.58 6.21 20.03
C ASP A 466 20.96 7.10 18.81
N LEU A 467 21.72 8.19 19.02
CA LEU A 467 22.17 9.09 17.94
C LEU A 467 23.47 8.65 17.25
N SER A 468 24.20 7.67 17.79
CA SER A 468 25.49 7.21 17.25
C SER A 468 25.46 5.81 16.62
N SER A 469 24.35 5.07 16.75
CA SER A 469 24.18 3.76 16.12
C SER A 469 22.93 3.78 15.26
N ASN A 470 23.08 4.29 14.03
CA ASN A 470 22.10 4.10 12.96
C ASN A 470 22.11 2.64 12.44
N ASP A 471 22.29 1.68 13.34
CA ASP A 471 22.25 0.25 13.09
C ASP A 471 20.85 -0.23 13.45
N GLY A 472 19.96 -0.17 12.47
CA GLY A 472 18.62 -0.74 12.58
C GLY A 472 18.71 -2.20 13.01
N ILE A 473 18.10 -2.54 14.15
CA ILE A 473 18.01 -3.92 14.62
C ILE A 473 17.20 -4.72 13.58
N ASP A 474 17.80 -5.71 12.93
CA ASP A 474 17.14 -6.60 11.98
C ASP A 474 16.16 -7.54 12.70
N ILE A 475 14.98 -7.01 13.02
CA ILE A 475 13.85 -7.77 13.55
C ILE A 475 12.73 -7.84 12.53
N LYS A 476 12.23 -9.06 12.31
CA LYS A 476 11.13 -9.36 11.38
C LYS A 476 9.88 -8.48 11.57
N LYS A 477 9.61 -8.02 12.80
CA LYS A 477 8.52 -7.09 13.14
C LYS A 477 8.88 -6.25 14.37
N HIS A 478 8.99 -4.94 14.19
CA HIS A 478 9.05 -4.00 15.32
C HIS A 478 7.71 -3.97 16.09
N HIS A 479 7.78 -3.93 17.43
CA HIS A 479 6.64 -3.79 18.34
C HIS A 479 5.55 -4.88 18.21
N VAL A 480 5.88 -6.12 18.60
CA VAL A 480 4.93 -7.25 18.59
C VAL A 480 3.77 -7.02 19.57
N ARG A 481 2.63 -6.57 19.04
CA ARG A 481 1.41 -6.36 19.84
C ARG A 481 0.71 -7.69 20.16
N ASN A 482 0.38 -7.88 21.44
CA ASN A 482 -0.46 -9.00 21.86
C ASN A 482 -1.93 -8.76 21.47
N LYS A 483 -2.48 -9.62 20.60
CA LYS A 483 -3.87 -9.50 20.11
C LYS A 483 -4.92 -9.98 21.15
N ASN A 484 -4.49 -10.58 22.25
CA ASN A 484 -5.40 -11.08 23.28
C ASN A 484 -5.93 -9.94 24.16
N ARG A 485 -7.21 -10.02 24.54
CA ARG A 485 -7.82 -9.08 25.48
C ARG A 485 -7.21 -9.22 26.88
N GLN A 486 -6.83 -8.09 27.48
CA GLN A 486 -6.31 -8.01 28.85
C GLN A 486 -7.38 -7.61 29.88
N ALA A 487 -8.53 -7.11 29.41
CA ALA A 487 -9.67 -6.72 30.22
C ALA A 487 -10.98 -7.01 29.46
N PRO A 488 -12.13 -7.19 30.14
CA PRO A 488 -13.41 -7.24 29.46
C PRO A 488 -13.73 -5.87 28.85
N LYS A 489 -14.41 -5.85 27.69
CA LYS A 489 -14.93 -4.61 27.10
C LYS A 489 -16.21 -4.11 27.80
N SER A 490 -16.83 -4.95 28.63
CA SER A 490 -18.10 -4.65 29.29
C SER A 490 -17.88 -3.73 30.48
N GLU A 491 -18.78 -2.79 30.70
CA GLU A 491 -18.83 -1.89 31.86
C GLU A 491 -19.70 -2.43 33.01
N ASP A 492 -20.16 -3.68 32.89
CA ASP A 492 -20.96 -4.35 33.92
C ASP A 492 -20.13 -4.53 35.22
N VAL A 493 -20.56 -3.84 36.26
CA VAL A 493 -19.87 -3.78 37.56
C VAL A 493 -19.69 -5.18 38.16
N TYR A 494 -20.69 -6.06 38.07
CA TYR A 494 -20.60 -7.42 38.63
C TYR A 494 -19.57 -8.27 37.89
N LEU A 495 -19.49 -8.14 36.56
CA LEU A 495 -18.46 -8.81 35.77
C LEU A 495 -17.06 -8.27 36.11
N LEU A 496 -16.92 -6.96 36.31
CA LEU A 496 -15.66 -6.34 36.68
C LEU A 496 -15.18 -6.79 38.07
N LEU A 497 -16.08 -6.93 39.04
CA LEU A 497 -15.78 -7.48 40.37
C LEU A 497 -15.33 -8.95 40.28
N LEU A 498 -16.04 -9.78 39.50
CA LEU A 498 -15.60 -11.16 39.25
C LEU A 498 -14.23 -11.23 38.57
N VAL A 499 -13.95 -10.32 37.63
CA VAL A 499 -12.63 -10.22 37.01
C VAL A 499 -11.56 -9.85 38.04
N LYS A 500 -11.82 -8.87 38.93
CA LYS A 500 -10.88 -8.51 40.00
C LYS A 500 -10.58 -9.73 40.89
N LEU A 501 -11.61 -10.46 41.31
CA LEU A 501 -11.49 -11.69 42.10
C LEU A 501 -10.64 -12.75 41.39
N TYR A 502 -11.00 -13.14 40.16
CA TYR A 502 -10.27 -14.18 39.44
C TYR A 502 -8.88 -13.72 38.97
N ARG A 503 -8.62 -12.41 38.85
CA ARG A 503 -7.28 -11.86 38.61
C ARG A 503 -6.39 -12.00 39.84
N PHE A 504 -6.95 -11.75 41.03
CA PHE A 504 -6.27 -12.03 42.29
C PHE A 504 -5.96 -13.53 42.44
N LEU A 505 -6.96 -14.40 42.25
CA LEU A 505 -6.78 -15.85 42.35
C LEU A 505 -5.77 -16.38 41.34
N ALA A 506 -5.86 -15.98 40.07
CA ALA A 506 -4.93 -16.43 39.02
C ALA A 506 -3.48 -16.01 39.27
N ARG A 507 -3.25 -14.90 40.00
CA ARG A 507 -1.91 -14.44 40.39
C ARG A 507 -1.39 -15.11 41.66
N ARG A 508 -2.27 -15.48 42.59
CA ARG A 508 -1.87 -15.96 43.94
C ARG A 508 -1.89 -17.47 44.13
N THR A 509 -2.63 -18.23 43.32
CA THR A 509 -2.86 -19.68 43.53
C THR A 509 -2.18 -20.58 42.49
N ASP A 510 -1.50 -20.00 41.50
CA ASP A 510 -0.86 -20.66 40.34
C ASP A 510 -1.68 -21.68 39.53
N SER A 511 -2.95 -21.89 39.88
CA SER A 511 -3.85 -22.81 39.18
C SER A 511 -4.16 -22.34 37.76
N SER A 512 -3.90 -23.23 36.79
CA SER A 512 -4.22 -23.01 35.37
C SER A 512 -5.73 -22.82 35.16
N PHE A 513 -6.57 -23.42 36.00
CA PHE A 513 -8.02 -23.24 35.98
C PHE A 513 -8.42 -21.76 36.14
N ASN A 514 -7.84 -21.07 37.14
CA ASN A 514 -8.13 -19.66 37.40
C ASN A 514 -7.67 -18.75 36.24
N LYS A 515 -6.49 -19.04 35.67
CA LYS A 515 -5.98 -18.35 34.46
C LYS A 515 -6.94 -18.51 33.27
N VAL A 516 -7.52 -19.70 33.10
CA VAL A 516 -8.50 -19.96 32.02
C VAL A 516 -9.84 -19.28 32.30
N ILE A 517 -10.36 -19.28 33.53
CA ILE A 517 -11.60 -18.56 33.88
C ILE A 517 -11.44 -17.07 33.63
N LEU A 518 -10.35 -16.46 34.12
CA LEU A 518 -10.05 -15.05 33.91
C LEU A 518 -10.06 -14.70 32.41
N LYS A 519 -9.36 -15.48 31.59
CA LYS A 519 -9.35 -15.30 30.13
C LYS A 519 -10.75 -15.43 29.52
N ARG A 520 -11.60 -16.32 30.05
CA ARG A 520 -12.98 -16.51 29.57
C ARG A 520 -13.91 -15.38 30.00
N LEU A 521 -13.69 -14.74 31.15
CA LEU A 521 -14.43 -13.54 31.57
C LEU A 521 -14.19 -12.36 30.61
N PHE A 522 -12.98 -12.25 30.03
CA PHE A 522 -12.66 -11.23 29.02
C PHE A 522 -13.31 -11.45 27.64
N MET A 523 -13.79 -12.67 27.37
CA MET A 523 -14.32 -13.02 26.06
C MET A 523 -15.61 -12.27 25.72
N SER A 524 -15.76 -11.92 24.45
CA SER A 524 -17.00 -11.38 23.91
C SER A 524 -18.15 -12.38 23.98
N ARG A 525 -19.39 -11.90 23.91
CA ARG A 525 -20.60 -12.73 23.92
C ARG A 525 -20.59 -13.84 22.86
N VAL A 526 -20.12 -13.55 21.65
CA VAL A 526 -19.98 -14.55 20.56
C VAL A 526 -19.04 -15.70 20.96
N ASN A 527 -18.00 -15.39 21.75
CA ASN A 527 -17.03 -16.36 22.25
C ASN A 527 -17.45 -17.04 23.55
N ARG A 528 -18.57 -16.63 24.16
CA ARG A 528 -19.25 -17.27 25.29
C ARG A 528 -20.64 -17.79 24.85
N PRO A 529 -20.70 -18.75 23.90
CA PRO A 529 -21.96 -19.30 23.43
C PRO A 529 -22.73 -20.01 24.56
N PRO A 530 -24.07 -20.00 24.53
CA PRO A 530 -24.87 -20.66 25.55
C PRO A 530 -24.66 -22.18 25.53
N MET A 531 -24.90 -22.81 26.68
CA MET A 531 -24.82 -24.26 26.85
C MET A 531 -26.15 -24.81 27.35
N SER A 532 -26.67 -25.86 26.71
CA SER A 532 -27.88 -26.52 27.15
C SER A 532 -27.64 -27.48 28.32
N ILE A 533 -28.63 -27.65 29.20
CA ILE A 533 -28.58 -28.65 30.30
C ILE A 533 -28.30 -30.06 29.76
N SER A 534 -28.96 -30.45 28.66
CA SER A 534 -28.75 -31.74 27.99
C SER A 534 -27.28 -32.01 27.65
N ARG A 535 -26.57 -30.96 27.22
CA ARG A 535 -25.16 -31.06 26.84
C ARG A 535 -24.25 -31.06 28.06
N ILE A 536 -24.64 -30.38 29.14
CA ILE A 536 -23.93 -30.45 30.42
C ILE A 536 -24.01 -31.88 30.96
N ALA A 537 -25.22 -32.46 31.05
CA ALA A 537 -25.43 -33.82 31.51
C ALA A 537 -24.59 -34.84 30.71
N ARG A 538 -24.60 -34.74 29.37
CA ARG A 538 -23.80 -35.63 28.52
C ARG A 538 -22.30 -35.51 28.74
N ASN A 539 -21.78 -34.30 29.02
CA ASN A 539 -20.35 -34.11 29.30
C ASN A 539 -19.96 -34.52 30.74
N LEU A 540 -20.93 -34.62 31.64
CA LEU A 540 -20.77 -35.10 33.01
C LEU A 540 -20.99 -36.61 33.15
N ALA A 541 -21.46 -37.29 32.10
CA ALA A 541 -21.55 -38.75 32.09
C ALA A 541 -20.17 -39.37 32.41
N GLY A 542 -20.14 -40.26 33.41
CA GLY A 542 -18.90 -40.87 33.94
C GLY A 542 -18.04 -39.95 34.83
N LYS A 543 -18.53 -38.77 35.21
CA LYS A 543 -17.84 -37.78 36.07
C LYS A 543 -18.74 -37.29 37.20
N GLU A 544 -19.31 -38.24 37.92
CA GLU A 544 -20.25 -37.97 39.01
C GLU A 544 -19.56 -37.22 40.16
N GLY A 545 -20.33 -36.41 40.89
CA GLY A 545 -19.83 -35.59 42.01
C GLY A 545 -19.03 -34.34 41.63
N LYS A 546 -18.70 -34.12 40.35
CA LYS A 546 -17.97 -32.92 39.91
C LYS A 546 -18.89 -31.76 39.54
N THR A 547 -18.47 -30.55 39.85
CA THR A 547 -19.21 -29.31 39.52
C THR A 547 -18.94 -28.88 38.08
N ALA A 548 -19.98 -28.73 37.27
CA ALA A 548 -19.87 -28.25 35.90
C ALA A 548 -19.72 -26.72 35.87
N VAL A 549 -18.59 -26.22 35.36
CA VAL A 549 -18.29 -24.78 35.32
C VAL A 549 -18.47 -24.24 33.90
N VAL A 550 -19.35 -23.26 33.72
CA VAL A 550 -19.66 -22.63 32.44
C VAL A 550 -19.54 -21.12 32.54
N VAL A 551 -18.47 -20.56 31.98
CA VAL A 551 -18.31 -19.10 31.87
C VAL A 551 -19.15 -18.56 30.70
N GLY A 552 -20.46 -18.52 30.90
CA GLY A 552 -21.46 -18.14 29.89
C GLY A 552 -22.88 -18.39 30.39
N SER A 553 -23.84 -18.39 29.46
CA SER A 553 -25.25 -18.66 29.78
C SER A 553 -25.58 -20.14 29.70
N VAL A 554 -26.35 -20.65 30.66
CA VAL A 554 -26.94 -21.99 30.65
C VAL A 554 -28.41 -21.89 30.29
N THR A 555 -28.84 -22.67 29.30
CA THR A 555 -30.21 -22.67 28.76
C THR A 555 -30.88 -24.03 28.92
N ASP A 556 -32.20 -24.03 28.96
CA ASP A 556 -33.00 -25.24 29.00
C ASP A 556 -33.00 -25.96 27.63
N ASP A 557 -33.31 -27.26 27.65
CA ASP A 557 -33.56 -28.07 26.47
C ASP A 557 -34.83 -28.89 26.69
N ILE A 558 -35.92 -28.46 26.05
CA ILE A 558 -37.25 -29.05 26.20
C ILE A 558 -37.25 -30.53 25.76
N ARG A 559 -36.37 -30.91 24.84
CA ARG A 559 -36.26 -32.29 24.33
C ARG A 559 -35.61 -33.25 25.32
N PHE A 560 -34.96 -32.73 26.36
CA PHE A 560 -34.34 -33.54 27.38
C PHE A 560 -35.34 -33.70 28.50
N LEU A 561 -35.98 -34.86 28.64
CA LEU A 561 -37.14 -35.07 29.52
C LEU A 561 -36.73 -35.16 31.00
N GLU A 562 -35.80 -36.05 31.31
CA GLU A 562 -35.31 -36.31 32.66
C GLU A 562 -33.96 -35.64 32.87
N VAL A 563 -33.88 -34.74 33.85
CA VAL A 563 -32.64 -34.04 34.21
C VAL A 563 -32.03 -34.76 35.41
N PRO A 564 -30.77 -35.24 35.32
CA PRO A 564 -30.08 -35.82 36.47
C PRO A 564 -29.72 -34.74 37.49
N LYS A 565 -29.31 -35.16 38.69
CA LYS A 565 -28.78 -34.25 39.71
C LYS A 565 -27.47 -33.61 39.23
N LEU A 566 -27.49 -32.32 38.93
CA LEU A 566 -26.35 -31.56 38.41
C LEU A 566 -25.95 -30.44 39.37
N SER A 567 -24.66 -30.27 39.64
CA SER A 567 -24.11 -29.06 40.27
C SER A 567 -23.47 -28.18 39.20
N ILE A 568 -23.99 -26.97 38.98
CA ILE A 568 -23.62 -26.10 37.86
C ILE A 568 -23.19 -24.73 38.38
N ALA A 569 -21.96 -24.32 38.07
CA ALA A 569 -21.47 -22.97 38.27
C ALA A 569 -21.51 -22.18 36.95
N CYS A 570 -22.23 -21.06 36.89
CA CYS A 570 -22.31 -20.28 35.65
C CYS A 570 -22.47 -18.77 35.87
N LEU A 571 -22.31 -17.99 34.78
CA LEU A 571 -22.56 -16.54 34.82
C LEU A 571 -24.05 -16.21 34.81
N ARG A 572 -24.82 -16.95 34.01
CA ARG A 572 -26.27 -16.73 33.86
C ARG A 572 -26.96 -18.05 33.59
N ILE A 573 -28.13 -18.25 34.16
CA ILE A 573 -29.00 -19.39 33.87
C ILE A 573 -30.40 -18.87 33.48
N THR A 574 -31.09 -19.56 32.57
CA THR A 574 -32.50 -19.24 32.26
C THR A 574 -33.41 -19.72 33.40
N LYS A 575 -34.54 -19.04 33.61
CA LYS A 575 -35.49 -19.39 34.69
C LYS A 575 -35.98 -20.84 34.58
N SER A 576 -36.31 -21.28 33.37
CA SER A 576 -36.72 -22.67 33.09
C SER A 576 -35.62 -23.68 33.42
N ALA A 577 -34.38 -23.40 32.99
CA ALA A 577 -33.23 -24.26 33.27
C ALA A 577 -32.98 -24.39 34.78
N LYS A 578 -33.01 -23.26 35.51
CA LYS A 578 -32.83 -23.23 36.95
C LYS A 578 -33.90 -24.05 37.67
N ALA A 579 -35.17 -23.87 37.31
CA ALA A 579 -36.28 -24.62 37.92
C ALA A 579 -36.14 -26.13 37.72
N ARG A 580 -35.73 -26.57 36.53
CA ARG A 580 -35.56 -28.01 36.25
C ARG A 580 -34.38 -28.64 36.98
N VAL A 581 -33.24 -27.93 37.06
CA VAL A 581 -32.07 -28.42 37.80
C VAL A 581 -32.38 -28.51 39.30
N LEU A 582 -33.05 -27.50 39.87
CA LEU A 582 -33.47 -27.53 41.27
C LEU A 582 -34.52 -28.62 41.54
N LYS A 583 -35.49 -28.81 40.63
CA LYS A 583 -36.50 -29.89 40.73
C LYS A 583 -35.85 -31.28 40.71
N ALA A 584 -34.77 -31.45 39.97
CA ALA A 584 -33.98 -32.69 39.96
C ALA A 584 -33.07 -32.86 41.21
N GLY A 585 -33.17 -31.97 42.21
CA GLY A 585 -32.31 -31.98 43.40
C GLY A 585 -30.87 -31.55 43.14
N GLY A 586 -30.61 -30.92 41.99
CA GLY A 586 -29.32 -30.32 41.64
C GLY A 586 -29.13 -28.94 42.27
N GLU A 587 -27.99 -28.33 41.99
CA GLU A 587 -27.59 -27.04 42.55
C GLU A 587 -27.08 -26.11 41.44
N VAL A 588 -27.39 -24.82 41.57
CA VAL A 588 -26.89 -23.78 40.67
C VAL A 588 -26.18 -22.72 41.49
N ILE A 589 -24.88 -22.57 41.27
CA ILE A 589 -24.00 -21.64 41.99
C ILE A 589 -23.43 -20.56 41.08
N THR A 590 -23.05 -19.43 41.66
CA THR A 590 -22.33 -18.35 40.98
C THR A 590 -20.82 -18.59 41.00
N LEU A 591 -20.06 -17.83 40.19
CA LEU A 591 -18.60 -18.03 40.09
C LEU A 591 -17.84 -17.55 41.32
N ASP A 592 -18.38 -16.61 42.08
CA ASP A 592 -17.87 -16.16 43.39
C ASP A 592 -18.11 -17.25 44.46
N GLN A 593 -19.31 -17.84 44.51
CA GLN A 593 -19.60 -19.00 45.38
C GLN A 593 -18.70 -20.19 45.05
N LEU A 594 -18.43 -20.43 43.76
CA LEU A 594 -17.47 -21.45 43.33
C LEU A 594 -16.06 -21.16 43.85
N ALA A 595 -15.62 -19.89 43.81
CA ALA A 595 -14.29 -19.50 44.28
C ALA A 595 -14.13 -19.74 45.80
N LEU A 596 -15.20 -19.58 46.58
CA LEU A 596 -15.21 -19.93 48.00
C LEU A 596 -15.10 -21.44 48.25
N ARG A 597 -15.80 -22.26 47.44
CA ARG A 597 -15.80 -23.72 47.60
C ARG A 597 -14.54 -24.40 47.08
N ALA A 598 -14.06 -23.95 45.93
CA ALA A 598 -12.96 -24.57 45.19
C ALA A 598 -12.03 -23.50 44.61
N PRO A 599 -11.25 -22.79 45.46
CA PRO A 599 -10.37 -21.68 45.03
C PRO A 599 -9.28 -22.13 44.05
N THR A 600 -8.89 -23.40 44.08
CA THR A 600 -7.94 -24.02 43.14
C THR A 600 -8.60 -24.64 41.91
N GLY A 601 -9.93 -24.77 41.90
CA GLY A 601 -10.70 -25.46 40.86
C GLY A 601 -10.80 -26.98 41.04
N ALA A 602 -10.46 -27.53 42.22
CA ALA A 602 -10.58 -28.95 42.51
C ALA A 602 -12.02 -29.46 42.30
N ASN A 603 -12.16 -30.70 41.81
CA ASN A 603 -13.44 -31.35 41.53
C ASN A 603 -14.39 -30.59 40.58
N THR A 604 -13.84 -29.76 39.68
CA THR A 604 -14.61 -29.05 38.66
C THR A 604 -14.38 -29.60 37.26
N VAL A 605 -15.38 -29.43 36.38
CA VAL A 605 -15.27 -29.70 34.95
C VAL A 605 -15.59 -28.43 34.18
N LEU A 606 -14.56 -27.83 33.58
CA LEU A 606 -14.71 -26.58 32.84
C LEU A 606 -15.23 -26.81 31.43
N LEU A 607 -16.50 -26.51 31.19
CA LEU A 607 -17.17 -26.72 29.91
C LEU A 607 -17.26 -25.43 29.08
N ARG A 608 -17.40 -25.56 27.76
CA ARG A 608 -17.64 -24.43 26.84
C ARG A 608 -18.67 -24.81 25.78
N GLY A 609 -19.60 -23.90 25.47
CA GLY A 609 -20.54 -24.10 24.37
C GLY A 609 -19.84 -24.19 23.01
N LYS A 610 -20.52 -24.78 22.01
CA LYS A 610 -19.98 -24.91 20.65
C LYS A 610 -20.00 -23.55 19.96
N LYS A 611 -18.82 -23.04 19.57
CA LYS A 611 -18.67 -21.70 18.96
C LYS A 611 -19.10 -21.64 17.49
N ASN A 612 -18.89 -22.74 16.77
CA ASN A 612 -18.97 -22.75 15.30
C ASN A 612 -20.38 -23.10 14.76
N THR A 613 -21.41 -23.11 15.60
CA THR A 613 -22.78 -23.47 15.19
C THR A 613 -23.66 -22.28 14.84
N ARG A 614 -23.18 -21.05 15.07
CA ARG A 614 -23.94 -19.83 14.73
C ARG A 614 -24.09 -19.69 13.22
N GLU A 615 -25.22 -19.12 12.78
CA GLU A 615 -25.51 -18.88 11.36
C GLU A 615 -24.39 -18.14 10.62
N ALA A 616 -23.84 -17.07 11.22
CA ALA A 616 -22.72 -16.33 10.62
C ALA A 616 -21.51 -17.24 10.27
N VAL A 617 -21.21 -18.26 11.08
CA VAL A 617 -20.08 -19.16 10.82
C VAL A 617 -20.33 -20.06 9.61
N LYS A 618 -21.60 -20.33 9.27
CA LYS A 618 -21.95 -21.10 8.08
C LYS A 618 -21.59 -20.37 6.79
N HIS A 619 -21.48 -19.05 6.81
CA HIS A 619 -21.12 -18.22 5.66
C HIS A 619 -19.60 -18.03 5.52
N PHE A 620 -18.82 -18.42 6.54
CA PHE A 620 -17.37 -18.28 6.53
C PHE A 620 -16.70 -19.49 5.86
N GLY A 621 -15.43 -19.31 5.46
CA GLY A 621 -14.62 -20.34 4.82
C GLY A 621 -14.51 -20.15 3.32
N MET A 622 -14.04 -21.18 2.62
CA MET A 622 -13.96 -21.16 1.16
C MET A 622 -15.36 -20.98 0.59
N GLY A 623 -15.47 -20.09 -0.40
CA GLY A 623 -16.71 -19.47 -0.88
C GLY A 623 -17.85 -20.44 -1.21
N PRO A 624 -19.01 -19.92 -1.60
CA PRO A 624 -20.26 -20.66 -1.55
C PRO A 624 -20.30 -21.84 -2.53
N GLY A 625 -19.31 -22.01 -3.42
CA GLY A 625 -19.12 -23.18 -4.28
C GLY A 625 -18.89 -24.50 -3.53
N LYS A 626 -18.34 -24.49 -2.30
CA LYS A 626 -18.13 -25.71 -1.51
C LYS A 626 -19.25 -25.95 -0.48
N HIS A 627 -18.99 -25.63 0.80
CA HIS A 627 -19.90 -25.86 1.91
C HIS A 627 -20.31 -24.58 2.65
N ALA A 628 -19.77 -23.42 2.24
CA ALA A 628 -20.20 -22.15 2.79
C ALA A 628 -21.62 -21.81 2.29
N LYS A 629 -22.50 -21.43 3.22
CA LYS A 629 -23.85 -20.99 2.92
C LYS A 629 -23.77 -19.65 2.16
N PRO A 630 -24.43 -19.49 1.00
CA PRO A 630 -24.48 -18.19 0.31
C PRO A 630 -25.32 -17.16 1.08
N TYR A 631 -25.00 -15.88 0.92
CA TYR A 631 -25.83 -14.78 1.41
C TYR A 631 -26.95 -14.52 0.39
N VAL A 632 -28.16 -15.00 0.70
CA VAL A 632 -29.32 -14.89 -0.18
C VAL A 632 -30.47 -14.27 0.60
N GLN A 633 -31.19 -13.34 -0.02
CA GLN A 633 -32.34 -12.65 0.59
C GLN A 633 -33.45 -13.65 0.98
N SER A 634 -33.79 -14.56 0.07
CA SER A 634 -34.86 -15.56 0.26
C SER A 634 -34.39 -16.95 -0.17
N LYS A 635 -34.96 -17.99 0.45
CA LYS A 635 -34.73 -19.38 0.03
C LYS A 635 -35.78 -19.77 -0.99
N GLY A 636 -35.38 -20.40 -2.10
CA GLY A 636 -36.33 -20.91 -3.08
C GLY A 636 -35.67 -21.43 -4.35
N ARG A 637 -36.50 -21.92 -5.30
CA ARG A 637 -36.02 -22.40 -6.61
C ARG A 637 -35.38 -21.29 -7.45
N LYS A 638 -35.92 -20.07 -7.36
CA LYS A 638 -35.50 -18.90 -8.14
C LYS A 638 -34.25 -18.19 -7.59
N PHE A 639 -33.80 -18.53 -6.38
CA PHE A 639 -32.70 -17.83 -5.71
C PHE A 639 -31.43 -18.70 -5.65
N GLU A 640 -30.41 -18.34 -6.45
CA GLU A 640 -29.07 -18.97 -6.48
C GLU A 640 -29.04 -20.51 -6.54
N LYS A 641 -29.98 -21.12 -7.28
CA LYS A 641 -30.00 -22.57 -7.53
C LYS A 641 -29.75 -22.96 -8.99
N ALA A 642 -29.46 -22.01 -9.89
CA ALA A 642 -29.32 -22.26 -11.32
C ALA A 642 -27.85 -22.58 -11.71
N ARG A 643 -27.20 -21.69 -12.47
CA ARG A 643 -25.81 -21.87 -12.92
C ARG A 643 -24.84 -22.00 -11.74
N GLY A 644 -23.88 -22.93 -11.82
CA GLY A 644 -22.87 -23.16 -10.78
C GLY A 644 -23.31 -24.08 -9.64
N ARG A 645 -24.57 -24.51 -9.60
CA ARG A 645 -25.12 -25.43 -8.56
C ARG A 645 -25.52 -26.80 -9.05
N ARG A 646 -25.67 -26.95 -10.36
CA ARG A 646 -26.11 -28.19 -11.00
C ARG A 646 -25.44 -28.32 -12.36
N ALA A 647 -25.09 -29.55 -12.73
CA ALA A 647 -24.39 -29.84 -13.98
C ALA A 647 -25.20 -29.40 -15.21
N SER A 648 -26.54 -29.51 -15.16
CA SER A 648 -27.44 -29.14 -16.26
C SER A 648 -27.49 -27.64 -16.61
N ARG A 649 -26.81 -26.77 -15.84
CA ARG A 649 -26.75 -25.33 -16.10
C ARG A 649 -25.29 -24.86 -16.03
N GLY A 650 -24.51 -25.16 -17.07
CA GLY A 650 -23.11 -24.73 -17.21
C GLY A 650 -22.12 -25.63 -16.46
N PHE A 651 -22.13 -25.57 -15.13
CA PHE A 651 -21.24 -26.40 -14.29
C PHE A 651 -21.79 -26.55 -12.86
N LYS A 652 -21.23 -27.51 -12.11
CA LYS A 652 -21.49 -27.70 -10.68
C LYS A 652 -20.19 -27.46 -9.91
N ALA A 653 -20.17 -26.39 -9.12
CA ALA A 653 -19.05 -26.04 -8.25
C ALA A 653 -18.88 -27.02 -7.07
#